data_AF-A0A661K8Y3-F1
#
_entry.id   AF-A0A661K8Y3-F1
#
_cell.length_a   1.000
_cell.length_b   1.000
_cell.length_c   1.000
_cell.angle_alpha   90.00
_cell.angle_beta   90.00
_cell.angle_gamma   90.00
#
_symmetry.space_group_name_H-M   'P 1'
#
loop_
_entity.id
_entity.type
_entity.pdbx_description
1 polymer ?
#
loop_
_entity_poly.entity_id
_entity_poly.type
_entity_poly.pdbx_seq_one_letter_code
_entity_poly.pdbx_strand_id
1 'polypeptide(L)'
;MARKKNMAPWQLGFINSFTFTRMCGVCHPGGGPVEYDRNGNRYDKFAADPKNGIVPGGTNNFDGDYFKSKWAQSGVLEADCLLCHLKDYNYKKRKEQIMAFNYKWAATAGAEFGKIRGKVINGEIPYVIYDVSKFQKDGKVLLPLVKEVPNENCIFCHRESDWKKRGQSYTARTDVHIRAGIRCVDCHPAGRNAVDPRIKGREEHQIGKGDDPGGFVRDDLDNTMRRCEDCHNKGILNAPIIKHPGFPPVHFKKLACQTCHIPWRQVKAALIQDASVFNTGPRIWPPPKRIWSFYGPDMKPWNYYGEAHGYPEGLQPFFKFRPTLGWYKEKIYPLNRVYTRWVGIVTKGKKGIDQPLMKDIFMMWKKHMDNPDENFPQLKKIKDDNRDGFPEVNRPEEVKALLASVSVMLKGNGMRLQGKTVVFVDGDRYTTNGVDWKTIPKKPYEYSPYGSVFKFDHDICPGKNALGAQGCTDCHSSKSDFFFRKIMVRPFDKDGKPVTESNAHFLGYSPAALSLMAFQLGTLKSLGYWALFIVIVLLMLHYVMYGPKRAEPGDPVETVSRFRTWERIIHYSLLVLFTMQAITGLFTFSIHSLSSDAIGRFNTVHHYVGFLFLINIVMVFGIWVRDAFFEKFDWEWLTKVGGYLGYKGELPAARFNAGQKLYLWLVFFLGLFLAITGLIDIFSSDGSLRLAVHSLHTIAAFILIMMVMVHAYLGVLANPGT
;
A
#
# COMPACT_ATOMS: atom_id res chain seq x y z
N MET A 1 21.26 -6.26 18.47
CA MET A 1 22.42 -7.02 18.97
C MET A 1 23.34 -6.06 19.71
N ALA A 2 24.05 -6.55 20.75
CA ALA A 2 25.08 -5.78 21.45
C ALA A 2 26.14 -5.26 20.47
N ARG A 3 26.79 -4.14 20.81
CA ARG A 3 27.97 -3.67 20.08
C ARG A 3 29.10 -4.69 20.21
N LYS A 4 30.07 -4.64 19.30
CA LYS A 4 31.27 -5.48 19.41
C LYS A 4 32.04 -5.15 20.70
N LYS A 5 32.37 -3.88 20.94
CA LYS A 5 33.06 -3.45 22.17
C LYS A 5 32.08 -2.77 23.13
N ASN A 6 32.06 -3.23 24.39
CA ASN A 6 31.25 -2.67 25.46
C ASN A 6 32.14 -2.41 26.68
N MET A 7 31.76 -1.44 27.52
CA MET A 7 32.49 -1.06 28.72
C MET A 7 31.99 -1.77 29.97
N ALA A 8 30.77 -2.33 29.93
CA ALA A 8 30.16 -2.96 31.09
C ALA A 8 29.09 -4.00 30.69
N PRO A 9 28.78 -4.99 31.57
CA PRO A 9 27.78 -6.02 31.31
C PRO A 9 26.40 -5.48 30.93
N TRP A 10 25.98 -4.35 31.53
CA TRP A 10 24.65 -3.78 31.27
C TRP A 10 24.47 -3.27 29.84
N GLN A 11 25.56 -2.96 29.12
CA GLN A 11 25.52 -2.48 27.73
C GLN A 11 25.32 -3.61 26.71
N LEU A 12 25.64 -4.85 27.06
CA LEU A 12 25.44 -6.03 26.21
C LEU A 12 23.96 -6.43 26.07
N GLY A 13 23.10 -5.96 26.98
CA GLY A 13 21.67 -6.29 26.97
C GLY A 13 21.43 -7.81 27.05
N PHE A 14 20.42 -8.30 26.33
CA PHE A 14 20.05 -9.72 26.28
C PHE A 14 20.67 -10.53 25.12
N ILE A 15 21.16 -9.85 24.09
CA ILE A 15 21.44 -10.49 22.79
C ILE A 15 22.86 -10.13 22.34
N ASN A 16 23.80 -11.04 22.62
CA ASN A 16 25.11 -11.09 21.98
C ASN A 16 25.04 -12.04 20.76
N SER A 17 26.10 -12.18 19.99
CA SER A 17 26.08 -12.99 18.75
C SER A 17 25.82 -14.49 19.02
N PHE A 18 26.31 -15.02 20.15
CA PHE A 18 26.07 -16.40 20.56
C PHE A 18 24.61 -16.65 20.96
N THR A 19 24.03 -15.81 21.81
CA THR A 19 22.63 -15.92 22.22
C THR A 19 21.67 -15.57 21.10
N PHE A 20 22.06 -14.67 20.18
CA PHE A 20 21.36 -14.43 18.92
C PHE A 20 21.25 -15.72 18.10
N THR A 21 22.33 -16.47 17.96
CA THR A 21 22.34 -17.75 17.23
C THR A 21 21.35 -18.76 17.82
N ARG A 22 21.28 -18.87 19.16
CA ARG A 22 20.26 -19.68 19.82
C ARG A 22 18.83 -19.20 19.54
N MET A 23 18.61 -17.89 19.66
CA MET A 23 17.26 -17.30 19.61
C MET A 23 16.70 -17.20 18.19
N CYS A 24 17.55 -16.92 17.22
CA CYS A 24 17.17 -16.58 15.85
C CYS A 24 17.69 -17.59 14.82
N GLY A 25 18.70 -18.40 15.15
CA GLY A 25 19.31 -19.37 14.22
C GLY A 25 18.36 -20.49 13.80
N VAL A 26 17.29 -20.76 14.57
CA VAL A 26 16.24 -21.71 14.18
C VAL A 26 15.55 -21.29 12.88
N CYS A 27 15.39 -19.98 12.67
CA CYS A 27 14.77 -19.41 11.48
C CYS A 27 15.78 -18.92 10.43
N HIS A 28 17.08 -19.16 10.64
CA HIS A 28 18.14 -18.80 9.70
C HIS A 28 18.71 -20.07 9.07
N PRO A 29 19.04 -20.08 7.76
CA PRO A 29 19.72 -21.21 7.13
C PRO A 29 21.14 -21.45 7.69
N GLY A 30 21.65 -20.56 8.55
CA GLY A 30 23.04 -20.56 8.98
C GLY A 30 23.91 -19.61 8.15
N GLY A 31 25.22 -19.67 8.34
CA GLY A 31 26.21 -18.84 7.65
C GLY A 31 26.27 -17.38 8.11
N GLY A 32 27.16 -16.60 7.52
CA GLY A 32 27.28 -15.16 7.77
C GLY A 32 27.41 -14.82 9.27
N PRO A 33 26.49 -14.05 9.87
CA PRO A 33 26.61 -13.57 11.25
C PRO A 33 26.49 -14.65 12.34
N VAL A 34 26.14 -15.89 11.99
CA VAL A 34 26.13 -17.04 12.92
C VAL A 34 27.29 -18.02 12.67
N GLU A 35 28.18 -17.66 11.76
CA GLU A 35 29.40 -18.41 11.41
C GLU A 35 30.66 -17.58 11.62
N TYR A 36 30.61 -16.30 11.27
CA TYR A 36 31.72 -15.37 11.33
C TYR A 36 31.44 -14.21 12.28
N ASP A 37 32.48 -13.81 13.01
CA ASP A 37 32.46 -12.61 13.83
C ASP A 37 32.50 -11.34 12.97
N ARG A 38 32.34 -10.19 13.62
CA ARG A 38 32.32 -8.89 12.91
C ARG A 38 33.65 -8.48 12.28
N ASN A 39 34.72 -9.25 12.48
CA ASN A 39 36.02 -9.08 11.84
C ASN A 39 36.25 -10.12 10.73
N GLY A 40 35.29 -11.00 10.45
CA GLY A 40 35.41 -12.05 9.44
C GLY A 40 36.06 -13.35 9.95
N ASN A 41 36.33 -13.47 11.25
CA ASN A 41 36.88 -14.71 11.81
C ASN A 41 35.77 -15.71 12.08
N ARG A 42 35.99 -16.98 11.73
CA ARG A 42 35.04 -18.04 12.08
C ARG A 42 35.03 -18.27 13.60
N TYR A 43 33.86 -18.15 14.23
CA TYR A 43 33.75 -18.07 15.69
C TYR A 43 34.40 -19.22 16.45
N ASP A 44 34.17 -20.47 16.02
CA ASP A 44 34.65 -21.67 16.70
C ASP A 44 36.17 -21.80 16.62
N LYS A 45 36.75 -21.61 15.44
CA LYS A 45 38.20 -21.62 15.22
C LYS A 45 38.91 -20.50 15.98
N PHE A 46 38.38 -19.28 15.90
CA PHE A 46 38.97 -18.13 16.56
C PHE A 46 38.93 -18.28 18.09
N ALA A 47 37.80 -18.76 18.63
CA ALA A 47 37.66 -19.00 20.07
C ALA A 47 38.48 -20.19 20.58
N ALA A 48 38.80 -21.16 19.72
CA ALA A 48 39.60 -22.32 20.09
C ALA A 48 41.12 -22.07 20.08
N ASP A 49 41.60 -21.07 19.33
CA ASP A 49 43.02 -20.71 19.30
C ASP A 49 43.43 -19.98 20.60
N PRO A 50 44.32 -20.57 21.43
CA PRO A 50 44.76 -19.98 22.69
C PRO A 50 45.36 -18.57 22.54
N LYS A 51 45.93 -18.24 21.36
CA LYS A 51 46.53 -16.92 21.09
C LYS A 51 45.52 -15.77 21.17
N ASN A 52 44.24 -16.06 20.96
CA ASN A 52 43.19 -15.05 20.96
C ASN A 52 42.62 -14.75 22.35
N GLY A 53 43.01 -15.51 23.39
CA GLY A 53 42.63 -15.25 24.79
C GLY A 53 41.12 -15.34 25.06
N ILE A 54 40.37 -16.07 24.23
CA ILE A 54 38.92 -16.24 24.42
C ILE A 54 38.66 -17.36 25.43
N VAL A 55 38.06 -17.00 26.56
CA VAL A 55 37.68 -17.97 27.60
C VAL A 55 36.23 -18.39 27.38
N PRO A 56 35.94 -19.69 27.17
CA PRO A 56 34.56 -20.15 27.03
C PRO A 56 33.71 -19.86 28.27
N GLY A 57 32.54 -19.26 28.08
CA GLY A 57 31.66 -18.80 29.16
C GLY A 57 32.16 -17.55 29.91
N GLY A 58 33.37 -17.08 29.60
CA GLY A 58 33.99 -15.92 30.23
C GLY A 58 33.40 -14.57 29.80
N THR A 59 33.82 -13.50 30.47
CA THR A 59 33.38 -12.14 30.12
C THR A 59 34.03 -11.62 28.85
N ASN A 60 35.21 -12.11 28.46
CA ASN A 60 35.90 -11.81 27.21
C ASN A 60 35.88 -10.30 26.88
N ASN A 61 36.27 -9.47 27.85
CA ASN A 61 36.32 -8.01 27.75
C ASN A 61 35.00 -7.36 27.28
N PHE A 62 33.86 -7.99 27.62
CA PHE A 62 32.54 -7.56 27.20
C PHE A 62 32.37 -7.46 25.68
N ASP A 63 33.10 -8.30 24.94
CA ASP A 63 32.97 -8.38 23.50
C ASP A 63 31.60 -8.97 23.12
N GLY A 64 30.78 -8.25 22.37
CA GLY A 64 29.44 -8.69 21.96
C GLY A 64 29.43 -9.93 21.05
N ASP A 65 30.58 -10.34 20.52
CA ASP A 65 30.77 -11.58 19.76
C ASP A 65 31.08 -12.77 20.67
N TYR A 66 31.84 -12.56 21.75
CA TYR A 66 32.40 -13.62 22.59
C TYR A 66 31.92 -13.64 24.05
N PHE A 67 31.18 -12.62 24.52
CA PHE A 67 30.71 -12.49 25.89
C PHE A 67 29.85 -13.68 26.32
N LYS A 68 30.29 -14.43 27.33
CA LYS A 68 29.66 -15.66 27.83
C LYS A 68 29.37 -16.70 26.74
N SER A 69 30.10 -16.64 25.63
CA SER A 69 29.91 -17.55 24.50
C SER A 69 30.62 -18.88 24.75
N LYS A 70 30.13 -19.95 24.13
CA LYS A 70 30.78 -21.27 24.14
C LYS A 70 31.13 -21.72 22.71
N TRP A 71 31.59 -20.80 21.86
CA TRP A 71 31.84 -21.06 20.44
C TRP A 71 32.81 -22.23 20.20
N ALA A 72 33.89 -22.32 20.99
CA ALA A 72 34.87 -23.41 20.87
C ALA A 72 34.25 -24.80 21.10
N GLN A 73 33.29 -24.94 22.02
CA GLN A 73 32.59 -26.21 22.27
C GLN A 73 31.38 -26.43 21.35
N SER A 74 30.68 -25.34 21.04
CA SER A 74 29.41 -25.33 20.31
C SER A 74 29.59 -25.54 18.80
N GLY A 75 30.74 -25.09 18.28
CA GLY A 75 30.92 -24.86 16.88
C GLY A 75 30.05 -23.70 16.37
N VAL A 76 29.89 -23.64 15.05
CA VAL A 76 29.09 -22.60 14.36
C VAL A 76 27.92 -23.21 13.62
N LEU A 77 26.94 -22.36 13.28
CA LEU A 77 25.82 -22.75 12.44
C LEU A 77 26.15 -22.40 10.99
N GLU A 78 26.77 -23.34 10.26
CA GLU A 78 27.10 -23.20 8.83
C GLU A 78 25.83 -23.10 7.97
N ALA A 79 25.97 -22.57 6.76
CA ALA A 79 24.87 -22.53 5.79
C ALA A 79 24.41 -23.96 5.45
N ASP A 80 23.16 -24.26 5.79
CA ASP A 80 22.56 -25.59 5.65
C ASP A 80 21.73 -25.68 4.37
N CYS A 81 22.37 -26.14 3.28
CA CYS A 81 21.69 -26.33 1.99
C CYS A 81 20.59 -27.41 2.05
N LEU A 82 20.71 -28.38 2.94
CA LEU A 82 19.78 -29.51 3.04
C LEU A 82 18.43 -29.06 3.59
N LEU A 83 18.42 -27.98 4.37
CA LEU A 83 17.19 -27.37 4.88
C LEU A 83 16.22 -26.95 3.76
N CYS A 84 16.72 -26.62 2.57
CA CYS A 84 15.90 -26.29 1.41
C CYS A 84 15.77 -27.46 0.42
N HIS A 85 16.84 -28.23 0.24
CA HIS A 85 16.94 -29.20 -0.85
C HIS A 85 16.70 -30.65 -0.44
N LEU A 86 16.70 -31.01 0.84
CA LEU A 86 16.44 -32.37 1.28
C LEU A 86 14.93 -32.56 1.55
N LYS A 87 14.31 -33.51 0.86
CA LYS A 87 12.86 -33.76 0.91
C LYS A 87 12.31 -33.97 2.33
N ASP A 88 13.05 -34.69 3.18
CA ASP A 88 12.60 -35.13 4.50
C ASP A 88 13.42 -34.48 5.64
N TYR A 89 13.81 -33.21 5.47
CA TYR A 89 14.61 -32.50 6.47
C TYR A 89 13.84 -32.28 7.78
N ASN A 90 14.42 -32.70 8.90
CA ASN A 90 13.79 -32.63 10.22
C ASN A 90 14.13 -31.33 10.97
N TYR A 91 13.33 -30.29 10.73
CA TYR A 91 13.49 -28.98 11.38
C TYR A 91 13.41 -29.03 12.91
N LYS A 92 12.60 -29.94 13.47
CA LYS A 92 12.45 -30.08 14.92
C LYS A 92 13.76 -30.56 15.56
N LYS A 93 14.38 -31.60 15.00
CA LYS A 93 15.69 -32.09 15.46
C LYS A 93 16.78 -31.01 15.34
N ARG A 94 16.81 -30.26 14.22
CA ARG A 94 17.73 -29.12 14.06
C ARG A 94 17.52 -28.07 15.16
N LYS A 95 16.27 -27.68 15.42
CA LYS A 95 15.89 -26.72 16.48
C LYS A 95 16.35 -27.19 17.86
N GLU A 96 16.15 -28.48 18.17
CA GLU A 96 16.60 -29.07 19.44
C GLU A 96 18.12 -28.93 19.63
N GLN A 97 18.92 -29.17 18.58
CA GLN A 97 20.37 -28.99 18.64
C GLN A 97 20.77 -27.52 18.82
N ILE A 98 20.14 -26.59 18.10
CA ILE A 98 20.40 -25.15 18.25
C ILE A 98 20.08 -24.70 19.69
N MET A 99 18.97 -25.18 20.26
CA MET A 99 18.59 -24.87 21.64
C MET A 99 19.54 -25.48 22.68
N ALA A 100 20.23 -26.57 22.35
CA ALA A 100 21.24 -27.22 23.16
C ALA A 100 22.65 -26.62 23.05
N PHE A 101 22.82 -25.54 22.26
CA PHE A 101 24.13 -25.00 21.83
C PHE A 101 24.97 -25.99 21.01
N ASN A 102 24.36 -26.95 20.33
CA ASN A 102 25.06 -27.92 19.48
C ASN A 102 25.08 -27.43 18.02
N TYR A 103 25.59 -26.22 17.76
CA TYR A 103 25.44 -25.55 16.46
C TYR A 103 26.08 -26.34 15.30
N LYS A 104 27.30 -26.84 15.50
CA LYS A 104 28.02 -27.66 14.50
C LYS A 104 27.23 -28.88 14.01
N TRP A 105 26.41 -29.46 14.88
CA TRP A 105 25.74 -30.73 14.62
C TRP A 105 24.27 -30.58 14.22
N ALA A 106 23.76 -29.34 14.16
CA ALA A 106 22.36 -29.08 13.89
C ALA A 106 21.92 -29.60 12.52
N ALA A 107 22.74 -29.40 11.48
CA ALA A 107 22.48 -29.90 10.13
C ALA A 107 22.49 -31.43 10.05
N THR A 108 23.45 -32.08 10.71
CA THR A 108 23.53 -33.56 10.78
C THR A 108 22.29 -34.16 11.43
N ALA A 109 21.80 -33.55 12.52
CA ALA A 109 20.59 -34.00 13.20
C ALA A 109 19.33 -33.76 12.35
N GLY A 110 19.27 -32.61 11.65
CA GLY A 110 18.16 -32.25 10.77
C GLY A 110 18.08 -33.14 9.53
N ALA A 111 19.22 -33.47 8.92
CA ALA A 111 19.29 -34.39 7.79
C ALA A 111 19.15 -35.88 8.17
N GLU A 112 19.01 -36.16 9.47
CA GLU A 112 18.91 -37.52 10.01
C GLU A 112 20.08 -38.46 9.68
N PHE A 113 21.28 -37.92 9.46
CA PHE A 113 22.49 -38.73 9.27
C PHE A 113 23.03 -39.34 10.57
N GLY A 114 22.59 -38.83 11.73
CA GLY A 114 23.04 -39.34 13.01
C GLY A 114 22.30 -38.73 14.20
N LYS A 115 22.48 -39.36 15.36
CA LYS A 115 21.99 -38.88 16.65
C LYS A 115 23.12 -38.20 17.41
N ILE A 116 22.82 -37.07 18.04
CA ILE A 116 23.80 -36.29 18.79
C ILE A 116 23.61 -36.62 20.27
N ARG A 117 24.68 -37.07 20.93
CA ARG A 117 24.75 -37.24 22.38
C ARG A 117 25.54 -36.07 22.95
N GLY A 118 25.19 -35.61 24.14
CA GLY A 118 25.82 -34.44 24.75
C GLY A 118 25.13 -33.12 24.40
N LYS A 119 25.10 -32.19 25.34
CA LYS A 119 24.60 -30.82 25.17
C LYS A 119 25.60 -29.79 25.70
N VAL A 120 26.09 -28.90 24.84
CA VAL A 120 27.04 -27.84 25.23
C VAL A 120 26.46 -26.88 26.27
N ILE A 121 25.14 -26.66 26.24
CA ILE A 121 24.46 -25.86 27.27
C ILE A 121 24.66 -26.43 28.69
N ASN A 122 24.75 -27.76 28.82
CA ASN A 122 25.01 -28.46 30.08
C ASN A 122 26.50 -28.58 30.41
N GLY A 123 27.40 -28.11 29.53
CA GLY A 123 28.85 -28.32 29.68
C GLY A 123 29.33 -29.69 29.22
N GLU A 124 28.47 -30.50 28.59
CA GLU A 124 28.84 -31.78 28.00
C GLU A 124 29.54 -31.57 26.64
N ILE A 125 30.38 -32.53 26.24
CA ILE A 125 31.05 -32.54 24.93
C ILE A 125 30.20 -33.37 23.96
N PRO A 126 29.60 -32.76 22.92
CA PRO A 126 28.76 -33.52 22.01
C PRO A 126 29.57 -34.41 21.06
N TYR A 127 29.00 -35.57 20.74
CA TYR A 127 29.50 -36.47 19.70
C TYR A 127 28.36 -37.05 18.87
N VAL A 128 28.68 -37.46 17.64
CA VAL A 128 27.72 -37.99 16.67
C VAL A 128 27.78 -39.51 16.64
N ILE A 129 26.62 -40.15 16.72
CA ILE A 129 26.43 -41.55 16.37
C ILE A 129 25.76 -41.58 15.00
N TYR A 130 26.54 -41.87 13.95
CA TYR A 130 26.03 -41.91 12.59
C TYR A 130 25.10 -43.11 12.37
N ASP A 131 24.04 -42.88 11.60
CA ASP A 131 23.18 -43.95 11.10
C ASP A 131 23.82 -44.57 9.87
N VAL A 132 24.59 -45.65 10.07
CA VAL A 132 25.33 -46.34 9.01
C VAL A 132 24.43 -46.82 7.87
N SER A 133 23.13 -47.03 8.11
CA SER A 133 22.18 -47.42 7.05
C SER A 133 21.98 -46.35 5.98
N LYS A 134 22.32 -45.09 6.28
CA LYS A 134 22.26 -43.97 5.34
C LYS A 134 23.50 -43.89 4.44
N PHE A 135 24.56 -44.64 4.76
CA PHE A 135 25.84 -44.56 4.06
C PHE A 135 26.06 -45.80 3.19
N GLN A 136 26.62 -45.57 2.02
CA GLN A 136 27.10 -46.60 1.12
C GLN A 136 28.40 -47.22 1.65
N LYS A 137 28.81 -48.35 1.08
CA LYS A 137 30.05 -49.05 1.46
C LYS A 137 31.31 -48.17 1.31
N ASP A 138 31.27 -47.18 0.42
CA ASP A 138 32.37 -46.22 0.20
C ASP A 138 32.31 -44.99 1.14
N GLY A 139 31.38 -44.98 2.10
CA GLY A 139 31.20 -43.90 3.07
C GLY A 139 30.44 -42.68 2.53
N LYS A 140 29.93 -42.72 1.29
CA LYS A 140 29.10 -41.65 0.73
C LYS A 140 27.62 -41.82 1.07
N VAL A 141 26.85 -40.75 0.96
CA VAL A 141 25.39 -40.76 1.15
C VAL A 141 24.69 -40.43 -0.17
N LEU A 142 23.62 -41.16 -0.49
CA LEU A 142 22.72 -40.80 -1.59
C LEU A 142 21.63 -39.87 -1.05
N LEU A 143 21.61 -38.62 -1.52
CA LEU A 143 20.67 -37.61 -1.05
C LEU A 143 19.54 -37.40 -2.07
N PRO A 144 18.27 -37.54 -1.68
CA PRO A 144 17.13 -37.19 -2.52
C PRO A 144 16.98 -35.66 -2.58
N LEU A 145 17.92 -34.99 -3.25
CA LEU A 145 17.92 -33.54 -3.38
C LEU A 145 16.88 -33.10 -4.41
N VAL A 146 16.02 -32.18 -4.03
CA VAL A 146 15.07 -31.53 -4.94
C VAL A 146 15.74 -30.33 -5.60
N LYS A 147 15.68 -30.27 -6.93
CA LYS A 147 16.13 -29.09 -7.67
C LYS A 147 15.20 -27.90 -7.43
N GLU A 148 13.90 -28.17 -7.39
CA GLU A 148 12.87 -27.15 -7.22
C GLU A 148 12.28 -27.27 -5.82
N VAL A 149 12.53 -26.25 -5.00
CA VAL A 149 12.21 -26.26 -3.57
C VAL A 149 10.68 -26.16 -3.38
N PRO A 150 10.07 -27.08 -2.61
CA PRO A 150 8.65 -27.04 -2.29
C PRO A 150 8.34 -25.91 -1.29
N ASN A 151 7.11 -25.40 -1.31
CA ASN A 151 6.69 -24.26 -0.47
C ASN A 151 6.85 -24.55 1.03
N GLU A 152 6.62 -25.80 1.41
CA GLU A 152 6.68 -26.33 2.78
C GLU A 152 8.01 -25.99 3.45
N ASN A 153 9.11 -26.05 2.69
CA ASN A 153 10.46 -25.77 3.18
C ASN A 153 10.68 -24.28 3.48
N CYS A 154 9.95 -23.38 2.80
CA CYS A 154 10.00 -21.94 3.06
C CYS A 154 9.08 -21.54 4.22
N ILE A 155 7.86 -22.10 4.25
CA ILE A 155 6.81 -21.70 5.19
C ILE A 155 7.02 -22.25 6.60
N PHE A 156 8.00 -23.12 6.85
CA PHE A 156 8.43 -23.47 8.21
C PHE A 156 8.86 -22.23 8.99
N CYS A 157 9.65 -21.35 8.36
CA CYS A 157 10.13 -20.11 9.00
C CYS A 157 9.20 -18.92 8.76
N HIS A 158 8.61 -18.81 7.56
CA HIS A 158 7.88 -17.62 7.14
C HIS A 158 6.43 -17.55 7.65
N ARG A 159 5.73 -18.68 7.69
CA ARG A 159 4.27 -18.71 7.98
C ARG A 159 3.95 -18.07 9.32
N GLU A 160 4.51 -18.60 10.39
CA GLU A 160 4.20 -18.15 11.75
C GLU A 160 4.60 -16.69 11.99
N SER A 161 5.76 -16.26 11.50
CA SER A 161 6.20 -14.88 11.69
C SER A 161 5.33 -13.88 10.94
N ASP A 162 4.97 -14.21 9.70
CA ASP A 162 4.35 -13.26 8.78
C ASP A 162 2.85 -13.18 9.03
N TRP A 163 2.18 -14.29 9.38
CA TRP A 163 0.77 -14.20 9.77
C TRP A 163 0.61 -13.40 11.06
N LYS A 164 1.48 -13.61 12.05
CA LYS A 164 1.40 -12.88 13.32
C LYS A 164 1.66 -11.37 13.12
N LYS A 165 2.74 -11.01 12.42
CA LYS A 165 3.15 -9.60 12.27
C LYS A 165 2.38 -8.85 11.18
N ARG A 166 2.04 -9.53 10.09
CA ARG A 166 1.52 -8.93 8.84
C ARG A 166 0.14 -9.44 8.47
N GLY A 167 -0.35 -10.54 9.05
CA GLY A 167 -1.58 -11.18 8.61
C GLY A 167 -1.46 -11.81 7.22
N GLN A 168 -0.29 -12.35 6.86
CA GLN A 168 -0.02 -13.10 5.62
C GLN A 168 -0.15 -14.61 5.85
N SER A 169 -0.91 -15.29 4.98
CA SER A 169 -1.35 -16.67 5.23
C SER A 169 -0.61 -17.74 4.42
N TYR A 170 -0.18 -17.41 3.19
CA TYR A 170 0.47 -18.36 2.27
C TYR A 170 -0.34 -19.66 2.04
N THR A 171 -1.66 -19.56 1.88
CA THR A 171 -2.51 -20.72 1.61
C THR A 171 -3.27 -20.59 0.30
N ALA A 172 -3.63 -21.72 -0.31
CA ALA A 172 -4.47 -21.75 -1.51
C ALA A 172 -5.83 -21.06 -1.32
N ARG A 173 -6.32 -20.97 -0.07
CA ARG A 173 -7.56 -20.24 0.26
C ARG A 173 -7.41 -18.74 0.04
N THR A 174 -6.29 -18.17 0.47
CA THR A 174 -6.07 -16.72 0.50
C THR A 174 -5.32 -16.19 -0.71
N ASP A 175 -4.53 -17.03 -1.39
CA ASP A 175 -3.71 -16.64 -2.54
C ASP A 175 -4.05 -17.46 -3.80
N VAL A 176 -4.35 -16.76 -4.89
CA VAL A 176 -4.69 -17.38 -6.18
C VAL A 176 -3.50 -18.09 -6.83
N HIS A 177 -2.27 -17.63 -6.59
CA HIS A 177 -1.07 -18.23 -7.19
C HIS A 177 -0.75 -19.56 -6.54
N ILE A 178 -0.81 -19.63 -5.21
CA ILE A 178 -0.62 -20.88 -4.47
C ILE A 178 -1.71 -21.89 -4.88
N ARG A 179 -2.95 -21.43 -5.05
CA ARG A 179 -4.05 -22.28 -5.56
C ARG A 179 -3.80 -22.80 -6.97
N ALA A 180 -3.12 -22.03 -7.80
CA ALA A 180 -2.73 -22.42 -9.15
C ALA A 180 -1.47 -23.31 -9.20
N GLY A 181 -0.88 -23.65 -8.04
CA GLY A 181 0.31 -24.48 -7.96
C GLY A 181 1.64 -23.74 -8.12
N ILE A 182 1.63 -22.39 -8.08
CA ILE A 182 2.84 -21.57 -8.12
C ILE A 182 3.59 -21.70 -6.79
N ARG A 183 4.91 -21.87 -6.87
CA ARG A 183 5.79 -22.00 -5.71
C ARG A 183 6.45 -20.68 -5.34
N CYS A 184 6.89 -20.57 -4.09
CA CYS A 184 7.65 -19.44 -3.59
C CYS A 184 8.85 -19.13 -4.49
N VAL A 185 9.61 -20.16 -4.91
CA VAL A 185 10.81 -20.01 -5.76
C VAL A 185 10.51 -19.66 -7.22
N ASP A 186 9.27 -19.80 -7.68
CA ASP A 186 8.91 -19.37 -9.03
C ASP A 186 8.84 -17.83 -9.09
N CYS A 187 8.37 -17.19 -8.01
CA CYS A 187 8.38 -15.73 -7.83
C CYS A 187 9.70 -15.22 -7.24
N HIS A 188 10.31 -15.97 -6.34
CA HIS A 188 11.60 -15.68 -5.67
C HIS A 188 12.71 -16.59 -6.23
N PRO A 189 13.07 -16.47 -7.53
CA PRO A 189 14.07 -17.35 -8.10
C PRO A 189 15.46 -17.05 -7.56
N ALA A 190 16.33 -18.06 -7.61
CA ALA A 190 17.75 -17.94 -7.33
C ALA A 190 18.55 -18.63 -8.43
N GLY A 191 19.85 -18.34 -8.50
CA GLY A 191 20.78 -19.02 -9.38
C GLY A 191 20.41 -18.90 -10.85
N ARG A 192 20.50 -20.00 -11.59
CA ARG A 192 20.25 -20.02 -13.04
C ARG A 192 18.80 -19.71 -13.43
N ASN A 193 17.87 -19.85 -12.50
CA ASN A 193 16.44 -19.59 -12.72
C ASN A 193 16.09 -18.11 -12.54
N ALA A 194 16.98 -17.32 -11.95
CA ALA A 194 16.75 -15.89 -11.77
C ALA A 194 16.75 -15.14 -13.10
N VAL A 195 15.83 -14.18 -13.20
CA VAL A 195 15.75 -13.27 -14.35
C VAL A 195 16.60 -12.04 -14.17
N ASP A 196 16.77 -11.60 -12.92
CA ASP A 196 17.56 -10.41 -12.60
C ASP A 196 19.06 -10.76 -12.64
N PRO A 197 19.88 -10.01 -13.41
CA PRO A 197 21.29 -10.29 -13.57
C PRO A 197 22.09 -10.21 -12.27
N ARG A 198 21.64 -9.45 -11.26
CA ARG A 198 22.33 -9.28 -9.97
C ARG A 198 22.40 -10.57 -9.16
N ILE A 199 21.49 -11.50 -9.41
CA ILE A 199 21.36 -12.76 -8.66
C ILE A 199 21.35 -13.99 -9.59
N LYS A 200 21.62 -13.77 -10.88
CA LYS A 200 21.65 -14.84 -11.88
C LYS A 200 23.05 -15.39 -12.01
N GLY A 201 23.23 -16.65 -11.62
CA GLY A 201 24.52 -17.31 -11.70
C GLY A 201 24.44 -18.81 -11.50
N ARG A 202 25.49 -19.54 -11.86
CA ARG A 202 25.66 -20.93 -11.42
C ARG A 202 25.93 -20.90 -9.91
N GLU A 203 25.11 -21.62 -9.15
CA GLU A 203 25.24 -21.73 -7.68
C GLU A 203 25.12 -20.40 -6.93
N GLU A 204 24.55 -19.36 -7.56
CA GLU A 204 24.18 -18.11 -6.88
C GLU A 204 22.92 -18.31 -6.02
N HIS A 205 22.99 -18.01 -4.73
CA HIS A 205 21.95 -18.26 -3.74
C HIS A 205 21.39 -16.97 -3.11
N GLN A 206 21.64 -15.81 -3.72
CA GLN A 206 20.79 -14.65 -3.50
C GLN A 206 19.37 -14.94 -3.99
N ILE A 207 18.48 -15.31 -3.08
CA ILE A 207 17.05 -15.51 -3.37
C ILE A 207 16.45 -14.16 -3.76
N GLY A 208 15.72 -14.13 -4.87
CA GLY A 208 15.04 -12.93 -5.36
C GLY A 208 14.29 -12.23 -4.25
N LYS A 209 14.63 -10.97 -3.97
CA LYS A 209 14.06 -10.15 -2.91
C LYS A 209 13.01 -9.22 -3.51
N GLY A 210 11.89 -9.10 -2.80
CA GLY A 210 10.92 -8.02 -3.03
C GLY A 210 11.46 -6.67 -2.57
N ASP A 211 10.60 -5.68 -2.59
CA ASP A 211 10.88 -4.33 -2.10
C ASP A 211 9.88 -4.06 -0.97
N ASP A 212 10.34 -3.81 0.25
CA ASP A 212 9.48 -3.60 1.42
C ASP A 212 9.98 -2.38 2.22
N PRO A 213 9.14 -1.37 2.52
CA PRO A 213 9.55 -0.13 3.17
C PRO A 213 10.21 -0.31 4.54
N GLY A 214 9.93 -1.39 5.26
CA GLY A 214 10.50 -1.69 6.57
C GLY A 214 11.74 -2.60 6.54
N GLY A 215 12.15 -3.09 5.38
CA GLY A 215 13.20 -4.10 5.22
C GLY A 215 14.51 -3.55 4.66
N PHE A 216 15.42 -3.12 5.54
CA PHE A 216 16.71 -2.48 5.18
C PHE A 216 17.88 -3.46 4.97
N VAL A 217 17.60 -4.75 4.83
CA VAL A 217 18.64 -5.77 4.63
C VAL A 217 18.80 -6.03 3.15
N ARG A 218 20.03 -5.83 2.64
CA ARG A 218 20.38 -6.03 1.23
C ARG A 218 19.46 -5.26 0.27
N ASP A 219 19.35 -3.96 0.48
CA ASP A 219 18.56 -3.05 -0.37
C ASP A 219 19.10 -3.01 -1.81
N ASP A 220 20.38 -3.35 -2.00
CA ASP A 220 21.01 -3.57 -3.31
C ASP A 220 20.32 -4.68 -4.13
N LEU A 221 19.57 -5.57 -3.47
CA LEU A 221 18.80 -6.66 -4.10
C LEU A 221 17.31 -6.38 -4.20
N ASP A 222 16.83 -5.17 -3.86
CA ASP A 222 15.41 -4.84 -4.00
C ASP A 222 14.92 -5.08 -5.44
N ASN A 223 13.71 -5.62 -5.55
CA ASN A 223 13.05 -5.96 -6.81
C ASN A 223 13.84 -6.91 -7.72
N THR A 224 14.64 -7.83 -7.15
CA THR A 224 15.29 -8.93 -7.90
C THR A 224 14.36 -10.14 -8.11
N MET A 225 13.25 -10.21 -7.37
CA MET A 225 12.19 -11.20 -7.59
C MET A 225 11.38 -10.92 -8.86
N ARG A 226 10.66 -11.92 -9.38
CA ARG A 226 9.69 -11.71 -10.46
C ARG A 226 8.54 -10.84 -9.97
N ARG A 227 8.12 -9.88 -10.79
CA ARG A 227 6.96 -9.03 -10.57
C ARG A 227 5.75 -9.56 -11.33
N CYS A 228 4.57 -9.03 -11.02
CA CYS A 228 3.31 -9.40 -11.66
C CYS A 228 3.41 -9.29 -13.19
N GLU A 229 4.00 -8.20 -13.67
CA GLU A 229 4.15 -7.88 -15.10
C GLU A 229 5.05 -8.88 -15.83
N ASP A 230 6.05 -9.46 -15.15
CA ASP A 230 6.97 -10.41 -15.77
C ASP A 230 6.24 -11.66 -16.24
N CYS A 231 5.20 -12.08 -15.52
CA CYS A 231 4.38 -13.24 -15.87
C CYS A 231 3.13 -12.87 -16.67
N HIS A 232 2.37 -11.87 -16.21
CA HIS A 232 1.06 -11.57 -16.78
C HIS A 232 1.12 -10.83 -18.13
N ASN A 233 2.26 -10.24 -18.53
CA ASN A 233 2.38 -9.68 -19.88
C ASN A 233 2.57 -10.74 -20.96
N LYS A 234 3.19 -11.88 -20.61
CA LYS A 234 3.61 -12.92 -21.56
C LYS A 234 2.89 -14.26 -21.36
N GLY A 235 2.07 -14.38 -20.32
CA GLY A 235 1.41 -15.64 -19.97
C GLY A 235 2.36 -16.72 -19.42
N ILE A 236 3.49 -16.31 -18.83
CA ILE A 236 4.44 -17.25 -18.22
C ILE A 236 3.77 -17.97 -17.05
N LEU A 237 4.07 -19.27 -16.85
CA LEU A 237 3.44 -20.13 -15.85
C LEU A 237 1.91 -20.19 -15.98
N ASN A 238 1.40 -20.13 -17.22
CA ASN A 238 -0.04 -20.07 -17.54
C ASN A 238 -0.77 -18.89 -16.88
N ALA A 239 -0.06 -17.79 -16.59
CA ALA A 239 -0.67 -16.60 -16.06
C ALA A 239 -1.67 -15.99 -17.06
N PRO A 240 -2.85 -15.52 -16.61
CA PRO A 240 -3.78 -14.82 -17.49
C PRO A 240 -3.16 -13.52 -18.00
N ILE A 241 -3.30 -13.26 -19.31
CA ILE A 241 -2.76 -12.04 -19.92
C ILE A 241 -3.56 -10.81 -19.48
N ILE A 242 -2.85 -9.75 -19.08
CA ILE A 242 -3.44 -8.49 -18.61
C ILE A 242 -4.30 -7.85 -19.73
N LYS A 243 -5.59 -7.63 -19.45
CA LYS A 243 -6.49 -6.89 -20.36
C LYS A 243 -7.23 -5.73 -19.68
N HIS A 244 -7.61 -5.91 -18.41
CA HIS A 244 -8.39 -4.97 -17.59
C HIS A 244 -9.46 -4.19 -18.40
N PRO A 245 -10.47 -4.88 -18.94
CA PRO A 245 -11.50 -4.23 -19.75
C PRO A 245 -12.22 -3.13 -18.95
N GLY A 246 -12.47 -1.99 -19.59
CA GLY A 246 -13.14 -0.85 -18.98
C GLY A 246 -12.29 -0.05 -17.98
N PHE A 247 -11.01 -0.38 -17.81
CA PHE A 247 -10.14 0.28 -16.83
C PHE A 247 -9.14 1.24 -17.50
N PRO A 248 -9.22 2.57 -17.24
CA PRO A 248 -8.32 3.54 -17.88
C PRO A 248 -6.83 3.35 -17.50
N PRO A 249 -5.89 3.47 -18.45
CA PRO A 249 -4.45 3.23 -18.20
C PRO A 249 -3.81 4.11 -17.12
N VAL A 250 -4.38 5.30 -16.87
CA VAL A 250 -3.88 6.24 -15.84
C VAL A 250 -3.79 5.60 -14.45
N HIS A 251 -4.68 4.65 -14.16
CA HIS A 251 -4.65 3.93 -12.90
C HIS A 251 -3.37 3.12 -12.72
N PHE A 252 -2.83 2.47 -13.76
CA PHE A 252 -1.59 1.67 -13.65
C PHE A 252 -0.34 2.52 -13.39
N LYS A 253 -0.42 3.83 -13.67
CA LYS A 253 0.65 4.78 -13.31
C LYS A 253 0.66 5.07 -11.81
N LYS A 254 -0.51 5.07 -11.15
CA LYS A 254 -0.66 5.47 -9.75
C LYS A 254 -1.01 4.34 -8.80
N LEU A 255 -1.46 3.20 -9.28
CA LEU A 255 -1.85 2.03 -8.48
C LEU A 255 -0.87 0.88 -8.74
N ALA A 256 -0.43 0.23 -7.68
CA ALA A 256 0.21 -1.08 -7.78
C ALA A 256 -0.84 -2.17 -8.07
N CYS A 257 -0.44 -3.29 -8.68
CA CYS A 257 -1.34 -4.43 -8.90
C CYS A 257 -1.96 -4.91 -7.57
N GLN A 258 -1.16 -4.94 -6.51
CA GLN A 258 -1.53 -5.30 -5.15
C GLN A 258 -2.66 -4.43 -4.60
N THR A 259 -2.76 -3.16 -5.02
CA THR A 259 -3.80 -2.24 -4.54
C THR A 259 -5.19 -2.71 -4.94
N CYS A 260 -5.35 -3.20 -6.17
CA CYS A 260 -6.62 -3.74 -6.63
C CYS A 260 -6.79 -5.22 -6.26
N HIS A 261 -5.71 -5.99 -6.27
CA HIS A 261 -5.74 -7.44 -6.06
C HIS A 261 -5.55 -7.90 -4.60
N ILE A 262 -5.36 -6.98 -3.66
CA ILE A 262 -5.42 -7.25 -2.21
C ILE A 262 -6.47 -6.31 -1.59
N PRO A 263 -7.75 -6.46 -1.99
CA PRO A 263 -8.84 -5.64 -1.46
C PRO A 263 -9.02 -5.85 0.04
N TRP A 264 -8.78 -7.07 0.52
CA TRP A 264 -9.02 -7.47 1.90
C TRP A 264 -7.88 -8.35 2.40
N ARG A 265 -7.60 -8.26 3.69
CA ARG A 265 -6.80 -9.22 4.44
C ARG A 265 -7.75 -10.18 5.15
N GLN A 266 -7.35 -11.44 5.32
CA GLN A 266 -8.19 -12.49 5.93
C GLN A 266 -7.62 -13.05 7.23
N VAL A 267 -6.44 -12.58 7.65
CA VAL A 267 -5.77 -13.01 8.88
C VAL A 267 -5.54 -11.80 9.78
N LYS A 268 -5.76 -11.96 11.09
CA LYS A 268 -5.54 -10.88 12.06
C LYS A 268 -4.06 -10.48 12.07
N ALA A 269 -3.80 -9.19 11.89
CA ALA A 269 -2.46 -8.62 11.94
C ALA A 269 -2.31 -7.73 13.18
N ALA A 270 -1.07 -7.61 13.69
CA ALA A 270 -0.75 -6.61 14.69
C ALA A 270 -0.74 -5.24 14.03
N LEU A 271 -1.62 -4.34 14.47
CA LEU A 271 -1.62 -2.95 14.01
C LEU A 271 -0.88 -2.04 14.99
N ILE A 272 -1.18 -2.15 16.28
CA ILE A 272 -0.53 -1.33 17.32
C ILE A 272 0.43 -2.21 18.10
N GLN A 273 1.59 -1.66 18.43
CA GLN A 273 2.51 -2.17 19.43
C GLN A 273 2.75 -1.07 20.47
N ASP A 274 2.13 -1.21 21.64
CA ASP A 274 2.33 -0.34 22.78
C ASP A 274 3.27 -1.00 23.79
N ALA A 275 4.30 -0.26 24.22
CA ALA A 275 5.25 -0.67 25.23
C ALA A 275 5.26 0.26 26.46
N SER A 276 4.19 1.04 26.66
CA SER A 276 4.07 1.99 27.79
C SER A 276 3.46 1.38 29.04
N VAL A 277 2.71 0.28 28.92
CA VAL A 277 1.93 -0.35 30.01
C VAL A 277 2.26 -1.83 30.18
N PHE A 278 1.86 -2.38 31.32
CA PHE A 278 2.04 -3.79 31.64
C PHE A 278 0.82 -4.63 31.25
N ASN A 279 1.04 -5.63 30.39
CA ASN A 279 0.02 -6.54 29.92
C ASN A 279 -0.27 -7.64 30.96
N THR A 280 -1.43 -7.54 31.59
CA THR A 280 -1.96 -8.50 32.58
C THR A 280 -2.62 -9.70 31.93
N GLY A 281 -2.75 -9.73 30.60
CA GLY A 281 -3.35 -10.82 29.84
C GLY A 281 -2.78 -12.19 30.22
N PRO A 282 -3.62 -13.24 30.24
CA PRO A 282 -3.17 -14.58 30.64
C PRO A 282 -2.24 -15.19 29.58
N ARG A 283 -1.50 -16.24 29.94
CA ARG A 283 -0.72 -17.08 28.98
C ARG A 283 0.38 -16.37 28.17
N ILE A 284 0.83 -15.18 28.58
CA ILE A 284 1.96 -14.49 27.95
C ILE A 284 3.27 -15.10 28.43
N TRP A 285 4.01 -15.75 27.52
CA TRP A 285 5.33 -16.34 27.78
C TRP A 285 6.35 -15.96 26.69
N PRO A 286 7.63 -15.72 27.05
CA PRO A 286 8.16 -15.55 28.41
C PRO A 286 7.65 -14.29 29.13
N PRO A 287 7.71 -14.20 30.48
CA PRO A 287 7.07 -13.13 31.26
C PRO A 287 7.47 -11.70 30.85
N PRO A 288 8.72 -11.40 30.45
CA PRO A 288 9.09 -10.07 29.96
C PRO A 288 8.29 -9.60 28.73
N LYS A 289 7.64 -10.51 27.99
CA LYS A 289 6.78 -10.17 26.86
C LYS A 289 5.52 -9.41 27.26
N ARG A 290 5.19 -9.37 28.56
CA ARG A 290 4.12 -8.55 29.12
C ARG A 290 4.32 -7.06 28.95
N ILE A 291 5.52 -6.60 28.59
CA ILE A 291 5.73 -5.19 28.28
C ILE A 291 5.33 -4.80 26.86
N TRP A 292 4.84 -5.74 26.06
CA TRP A 292 4.27 -5.44 24.75
C TRP A 292 2.79 -5.77 24.74
N SER A 293 2.03 -4.77 24.36
CA SER A 293 0.59 -4.82 24.20
C SER A 293 0.30 -4.58 22.74
N PHE A 294 -0.50 -5.45 22.16
CA PHE A 294 -0.83 -5.37 20.74
C PHE A 294 -2.30 -5.10 20.59
N TYR A 295 -2.67 -4.37 19.54
CA TYR A 295 -4.06 -4.21 19.15
C TYR A 295 -4.26 -4.68 17.73
N GLY A 296 -5.40 -5.34 17.50
CA GLY A 296 -5.79 -5.82 16.18
C GLY A 296 -6.41 -4.72 15.32
N PRO A 297 -6.87 -5.07 14.10
CA PRO A 297 -7.58 -4.14 13.22
C PRO A 297 -8.94 -3.67 13.75
N ASP A 298 -9.48 -4.37 14.75
CA ASP A 298 -10.66 -4.02 15.53
C ASP A 298 -10.39 -3.02 16.66
N MET A 299 -9.14 -2.57 16.83
CA MET A 299 -8.72 -1.72 17.94
C MET A 299 -8.96 -2.32 19.33
N LYS A 300 -9.10 -3.64 19.40
CA LYS A 300 -9.21 -4.35 20.67
C LYS A 300 -7.85 -4.85 21.14
N PRO A 301 -7.60 -4.88 22.46
CA PRO A 301 -6.42 -5.52 23.02
C PRO A 301 -6.34 -6.94 22.50
N TRP A 302 -5.20 -7.25 21.93
CA TRP A 302 -4.89 -8.56 21.41
C TRP A 302 -3.84 -9.18 22.31
N ASN A 303 -4.19 -10.31 22.94
CA ASN A 303 -3.22 -11.11 23.67
C ASN A 303 -2.33 -11.87 22.67
N TYR A 304 -1.56 -11.11 21.90
CA TYR A 304 -0.78 -11.57 20.77
C TYR A 304 0.07 -12.78 21.14
N TYR A 305 0.87 -12.69 22.20
CA TYR A 305 1.73 -13.81 22.58
C TYR A 305 0.95 -14.98 23.18
N GLY A 306 -0.12 -14.75 23.94
CA GLY A 306 -0.91 -15.84 24.52
C GLY A 306 -1.73 -16.59 23.48
N GLU A 307 -2.47 -15.86 22.64
CA GLU A 307 -3.29 -16.44 21.56
C GLU A 307 -2.42 -17.04 20.47
N ALA A 308 -1.34 -16.38 20.08
CA ALA A 308 -0.53 -16.84 18.97
C ALA A 308 0.28 -18.10 19.28
N HIS A 309 0.49 -18.44 20.56
CA HIS A 309 0.99 -19.77 20.97
C HIS A 309 -0.14 -20.81 21.14
N GLY A 310 -1.39 -20.37 21.20
CA GLY A 310 -2.56 -21.25 21.35
C GLY A 310 -3.08 -21.83 20.03
N TYR A 311 -2.67 -21.29 18.87
CA TYR A 311 -3.02 -21.87 17.57
C TYR A 311 -2.17 -23.12 17.30
N PRO A 312 -2.79 -24.26 16.96
CA PRO A 312 -2.09 -25.44 16.48
C PRO A 312 -1.18 -25.12 15.28
N GLU A 313 -0.14 -25.93 15.08
CA GLU A 313 0.78 -25.77 13.95
C GLU A 313 0.01 -25.75 12.62
N GLY A 314 0.25 -24.72 11.81
CA GLY A 314 -0.45 -24.51 10.55
C GLY A 314 -1.80 -23.79 10.63
N LEU A 315 -2.32 -23.50 11.82
CA LEU A 315 -3.54 -22.70 12.00
C LEU A 315 -3.23 -21.22 12.30
N GLN A 316 -4.19 -20.36 11.99
CA GLN A 316 -4.07 -18.90 12.08
C GLN A 316 -5.44 -18.24 12.37
N PRO A 317 -5.47 -17.07 13.02
CA PRO A 317 -6.70 -16.35 13.33
C PRO A 317 -7.35 -15.79 12.07
N PHE A 318 -8.58 -16.23 11.77
CA PHE A 318 -9.38 -15.61 10.72
C PHE A 318 -9.87 -14.23 11.18
N PHE A 319 -9.53 -13.19 10.42
CA PHE A 319 -10.05 -11.85 10.65
C PHE A 319 -10.02 -11.06 9.34
N LYS A 320 -11.18 -10.60 8.89
CA LYS A 320 -11.30 -9.86 7.64
C LYS A 320 -11.16 -8.35 7.88
N PHE A 321 -10.21 -7.70 7.23
CA PHE A 321 -10.05 -6.24 7.32
C PHE A 321 -9.53 -5.61 6.02
N ARG A 322 -9.77 -4.30 5.85
CA ARG A 322 -9.23 -3.51 4.73
C ARG A 322 -7.84 -2.98 5.10
N PRO A 323 -6.82 -3.16 4.24
CA PRO A 323 -5.53 -2.50 4.44
C PRO A 323 -5.68 -0.97 4.32
N THR A 324 -4.77 -0.22 4.92
CA THR A 324 -4.64 1.23 4.65
C THR A 324 -3.97 1.39 3.30
N LEU A 325 -4.44 2.30 2.44
CA LEU A 325 -3.78 2.56 1.16
C LEU A 325 -2.89 3.80 1.30
N GLY A 326 -1.63 3.70 0.89
CA GLY A 326 -0.67 4.81 1.02
C GLY A 326 0.33 4.87 -0.11
N TRP A 327 0.89 6.05 -0.32
CA TRP A 327 1.91 6.29 -1.35
C TRP A 327 3.25 5.66 -0.98
N TYR A 328 3.81 4.87 -1.89
CA TYR A 328 5.16 4.33 -1.83
C TYR A 328 5.76 4.27 -3.24
N LYS A 329 6.90 4.96 -3.45
CA LYS A 329 7.56 5.08 -4.77
C LYS A 329 6.56 5.40 -5.90
N GLU A 330 5.84 6.52 -5.74
CA GLU A 330 4.88 7.07 -6.72
C GLU A 330 3.63 6.24 -7.03
N LYS A 331 3.46 5.07 -6.40
CA LYS A 331 2.25 4.25 -6.49
C LYS A 331 1.58 4.13 -5.13
N ILE A 332 0.26 3.97 -5.15
CA ILE A 332 -0.54 3.60 -3.99
C ILE A 332 -0.38 2.10 -3.81
N TYR A 333 -0.06 1.67 -2.58
CA TYR A 333 0.02 0.29 -2.13
C TYR A 333 -0.89 0.04 -0.92
N PRO A 334 -1.35 -1.19 -0.71
CA PRO A 334 -1.94 -1.61 0.55
C PRO A 334 -0.82 -1.82 1.60
N LEU A 335 -0.94 -1.15 2.74
CA LEU A 335 0.09 -1.07 3.78
C LEU A 335 -0.41 -1.55 5.14
N ASN A 336 0.49 -2.15 5.92
CA ASN A 336 0.42 -2.19 7.38
C ASN A 336 1.49 -1.23 7.95
N ARG A 337 1.05 -0.14 8.57
CA ARG A 337 1.93 0.86 9.17
C ARG A 337 1.90 0.64 10.67
N VAL A 338 2.81 -0.14 11.23
CA VAL A 338 2.73 -0.54 12.65
C VAL A 338 2.77 0.72 13.53
N TYR A 339 1.75 0.88 14.36
CA TYR A 339 1.60 2.02 15.24
C TYR A 339 2.33 1.76 16.55
N THR A 340 3.41 2.49 16.81
CA THR A 340 4.29 2.20 17.94
C THR A 340 4.23 3.28 19.01
N ARG A 341 4.15 2.86 20.27
CA ARG A 341 4.20 3.74 21.46
C ARG A 341 5.17 3.19 22.49
N TRP A 342 6.05 4.01 23.02
CA TRP A 342 7.12 3.56 23.92
C TRP A 342 7.80 4.73 24.65
N VAL A 343 8.58 4.42 25.70
CA VAL A 343 9.38 5.42 26.41
C VAL A 343 10.79 5.48 25.82
N GLY A 344 11.26 6.67 25.47
CA GLY A 344 12.57 6.91 24.89
C GLY A 344 13.48 7.81 25.74
N ILE A 345 14.74 7.92 25.32
CA ILE A 345 15.76 8.76 25.94
C ILE A 345 16.42 9.61 24.86
N VAL A 346 16.19 10.92 24.92
CA VAL A 346 16.86 11.89 24.04
C VAL A 346 18.18 12.30 24.70
N THR A 347 19.30 12.17 24.00
CA THR A 347 20.61 12.63 24.49
C THR A 347 21.02 13.90 23.76
N LYS A 348 21.37 14.96 24.50
CA LYS A 348 21.82 16.24 23.92
C LYS A 348 22.98 16.02 22.94
N GLY A 349 22.86 16.57 21.74
CA GLY A 349 23.88 16.48 20.69
C GLY A 349 23.92 15.14 19.94
N LYS A 350 23.09 14.14 20.30
CA LYS A 350 22.98 12.89 19.55
C LYS A 350 21.73 12.88 18.67
N LYS A 351 21.87 12.33 17.47
CA LYS A 351 20.73 12.05 16.58
C LYS A 351 20.01 10.78 17.07
N GLY A 352 18.68 10.78 16.95
CA GLY A 352 17.83 9.65 17.31
C GLY A 352 17.39 9.64 18.78
N ILE A 353 16.54 8.67 19.10
CA ILE A 353 15.98 8.45 20.44
C ILE A 353 16.38 7.04 20.89
N ASP A 354 17.11 6.94 22.00
CA ASP A 354 17.49 5.66 22.58
C ASP A 354 16.30 5.02 23.30
N GLN A 355 16.24 3.70 23.36
CA GLN A 355 15.21 2.98 24.11
C GLN A 355 15.78 2.45 25.44
N PRO A 356 15.10 2.63 26.59
CA PRO A 356 15.42 1.93 27.83
C PRO A 356 15.41 0.41 27.63
N LEU A 357 16.18 -0.32 28.45
CA LEU A 357 16.17 -1.78 28.37
C LEU A 357 14.78 -2.30 28.76
N MET A 358 14.17 -3.08 27.87
CA MET A 358 12.81 -3.63 28.09
C MET A 358 12.71 -4.47 29.37
N LYS A 359 13.79 -5.14 29.80
CA LYS A 359 13.79 -5.82 31.11
C LYS A 359 13.59 -4.88 32.27
N ASP A 360 14.19 -3.71 32.22
CA ASP A 360 14.19 -2.80 33.36
C ASP A 360 12.80 -2.17 33.47
N ILE A 361 12.18 -1.88 32.32
CA ILE A 361 10.77 -1.47 32.25
C ILE A 361 9.85 -2.60 32.75
N PHE A 362 10.07 -3.86 32.33
CA PHE A 362 9.31 -5.00 32.84
C PHE A 362 9.46 -5.17 34.36
N MET A 363 10.68 -5.08 34.90
CA MET A 363 10.94 -5.22 36.33
C MET A 363 10.35 -4.06 37.14
N MET A 364 10.37 -2.83 36.61
CA MET A 364 9.72 -1.67 37.20
C MET A 364 8.21 -1.92 37.36
N TRP A 365 7.55 -2.31 36.27
CA TRP A 365 6.13 -2.62 36.28
C TRP A 365 5.80 -3.82 37.16
N LYS A 366 6.62 -4.88 37.14
CA LYS A 366 6.43 -6.04 38.00
C LYS A 366 6.47 -5.64 39.48
N LYS A 367 7.49 -4.88 39.91
CA LYS A 367 7.57 -4.37 41.30
C LYS A 367 6.35 -3.53 41.67
N HIS A 368 5.88 -2.71 40.75
CA HIS A 368 4.65 -1.93 40.94
C HIS A 368 3.43 -2.84 41.12
N MET A 369 3.26 -3.86 40.28
CA MET A 369 2.13 -4.80 40.38
C MET A 369 2.18 -5.65 41.66
N ASP A 370 3.38 -5.96 42.17
CA ASP A 370 3.56 -6.73 43.40
C ASP A 370 3.22 -5.89 44.67
N ASN A 371 3.56 -4.59 44.69
CA ASN A 371 3.17 -3.65 45.76
C ASN A 371 2.98 -2.22 45.19
N PRO A 372 1.77 -1.85 44.75
CA PRO A 372 1.51 -0.59 44.04
C PRO A 372 1.67 0.68 44.87
N ASP A 373 1.58 0.57 46.20
CA ASP A 373 1.66 1.72 47.11
C ASP A 373 3.09 2.10 47.44
N GLU A 374 4.00 1.12 47.54
CA GLU A 374 5.42 1.35 47.83
C GLU A 374 6.27 1.51 46.55
N ASN A 375 6.02 0.69 45.54
CA ASN A 375 6.87 0.62 44.35
C ASN A 375 6.26 1.39 43.18
N PHE A 376 6.88 2.53 42.82
CA PHE A 376 6.43 3.39 41.70
C PHE A 376 4.94 3.79 41.77
N PRO A 377 4.45 4.34 42.91
CA PRO A 377 3.01 4.61 43.12
C PRO A 377 2.38 5.59 42.13
N GLN A 378 3.21 6.38 41.43
CA GLN A 378 2.78 7.26 40.35
C GLN A 378 2.04 6.49 39.23
N LEU A 379 2.41 5.23 38.98
CA LEU A 379 1.82 4.41 37.91
C LEU A 379 0.33 4.10 38.13
N LYS A 380 -0.20 4.24 39.35
CA LYS A 380 -1.65 4.12 39.64
C LYS A 380 -2.52 5.16 38.91
N LYS A 381 -1.91 6.23 38.42
CA LYS A 381 -2.60 7.27 37.64
C LYS A 381 -3.01 6.79 36.25
N ILE A 382 -2.34 5.76 35.72
CA ILE A 382 -2.59 5.19 34.40
C ILE A 382 -3.83 4.31 34.49
N LYS A 383 -4.85 4.62 33.68
CA LYS A 383 -6.16 3.93 33.71
C LYS A 383 -6.55 3.41 32.33
N ASP A 384 -7.52 2.50 32.34
CA ASP A 384 -8.24 2.05 31.16
C ASP A 384 -9.39 3.03 30.90
N ASP A 385 -9.21 3.85 29.87
CA ASP A 385 -10.09 5.00 29.60
C ASP A 385 -11.29 4.62 28.74
N ASN A 386 -11.11 3.65 27.83
CA ASN A 386 -12.13 3.18 26.92
C ASN A 386 -12.88 1.94 27.46
N ARG A 387 -12.45 1.40 28.61
CA ARG A 387 -12.97 0.22 29.30
C ARG A 387 -12.87 -1.06 28.47
N ASP A 388 -11.83 -1.18 27.65
CA ASP A 388 -11.57 -2.38 26.84
C ASP A 388 -10.86 -3.50 27.63
N GLY A 389 -10.56 -3.25 28.91
CA GLY A 389 -9.86 -4.15 29.81
C GLY A 389 -8.35 -3.89 29.86
N PHE A 390 -7.86 -2.85 29.19
CA PHE A 390 -6.44 -2.57 29.06
C PHE A 390 -6.11 -1.09 29.29
N PRO A 391 -5.19 -0.75 30.22
CA PRO A 391 -4.86 0.65 30.48
C PRO A 391 -4.04 1.27 29.34
N GLU A 392 -4.23 2.57 29.11
CA GLU A 392 -3.48 3.34 28.14
C GLU A 392 -2.75 4.53 28.78
N VAL A 393 -1.66 4.97 28.14
CA VAL A 393 -0.96 6.21 28.55
C VAL A 393 -1.25 7.28 27.53
N ASN A 394 -2.35 8.01 27.71
CA ASN A 394 -2.91 8.94 26.72
C ASN A 394 -3.21 10.33 27.30
N ARG A 395 -3.29 10.48 28.63
CA ARG A 395 -3.44 11.79 29.28
C ARG A 395 -2.11 12.37 29.79
N PRO A 396 -2.00 13.72 29.89
CA PRO A 396 -0.78 14.38 30.36
C PRO A 396 -0.27 13.90 31.73
N GLU A 397 -1.16 13.65 32.68
CA GLU A 397 -0.82 13.17 34.02
C GLU A 397 -0.27 11.74 34.02
N GLU A 398 -0.73 10.88 33.11
CA GLU A 398 -0.26 9.50 32.93
C GLU A 398 1.11 9.47 32.27
N VAL A 399 1.29 10.32 31.25
CA VAL A 399 2.59 10.51 30.60
C VAL A 399 3.62 10.95 31.64
N LYS A 400 3.30 11.99 32.42
CA LYS A 400 4.18 12.47 33.49
C LYS A 400 4.48 11.37 34.53
N ALA A 401 3.47 10.60 34.93
CA ALA A 401 3.62 9.49 35.86
C ALA A 401 4.57 8.41 35.34
N LEU A 402 4.37 7.97 34.09
CA LEU A 402 5.23 6.97 33.45
C LEU A 402 6.67 7.47 33.34
N LEU A 403 6.89 8.69 32.84
CA LEU A 403 8.23 9.25 32.65
C LEU A 403 8.96 9.47 33.98
N ALA A 404 8.24 9.87 35.02
CA ALA A 404 8.79 9.99 36.38
C ALA A 404 9.24 8.62 36.90
N SER A 405 8.40 7.58 36.79
CA SER A 405 8.73 6.23 37.23
C SER A 405 9.93 5.65 36.48
N VAL A 406 9.97 5.82 35.15
CA VAL A 406 11.10 5.38 34.33
C VAL A 406 12.38 6.12 34.72
N SER A 407 12.31 7.43 34.99
CA SER A 407 13.46 8.21 35.44
C SER A 407 14.02 7.72 36.78
N VAL A 408 13.14 7.38 37.73
CA VAL A 408 13.54 6.78 39.02
C VAL A 408 14.22 5.43 38.79
N MET A 409 13.62 4.57 37.97
CA MET A 409 14.20 3.27 37.63
C MET A 409 15.58 3.41 36.99
N LEU A 410 15.74 4.30 36.01
CA LEU A 410 17.01 4.48 35.31
C LEU A 410 18.13 4.96 36.26
N LYS A 411 17.81 5.90 37.16
CA LYS A 411 18.75 6.36 38.19
C LYS A 411 19.12 5.23 39.15
N GLY A 412 18.13 4.45 39.60
CA GLY A 412 18.33 3.28 40.47
C GLY A 412 19.22 2.20 39.84
N ASN A 413 19.18 2.06 38.52
CA ASN A 413 20.06 1.17 37.76
C ASN A 413 21.45 1.77 37.44
N GLY A 414 21.78 2.93 38.01
CA GLY A 414 23.09 3.59 37.86
C GLY A 414 23.26 4.44 36.60
N MET A 415 22.18 4.72 35.85
CA MET A 415 22.26 5.59 34.67
C MET A 415 22.37 7.07 35.07
N ARG A 416 23.44 7.73 34.65
CA ARG A 416 23.59 9.20 34.78
C ARG A 416 22.72 9.90 33.73
N LEU A 417 21.71 10.66 34.17
CA LEU A 417 20.77 11.37 33.30
C LEU A 417 21.24 12.78 32.87
N GLN A 418 22.47 13.20 33.21
CA GLN A 418 22.98 14.50 32.79
C GLN A 418 23.03 14.57 31.25
N GLY A 419 22.40 15.59 30.66
CA GLY A 419 22.27 15.72 29.21
C GLY A 419 21.34 14.69 28.55
N LYS A 420 20.55 13.93 29.33
CA LYS A 420 19.57 12.96 28.85
C LYS A 420 18.18 13.32 29.35
N THR A 421 17.19 13.23 28.48
CA THR A 421 15.79 13.50 28.80
C THR A 421 14.95 12.27 28.47
N VAL A 422 14.20 11.78 29.46
CA VAL A 422 13.24 10.68 29.27
C VAL A 422 11.99 11.27 28.63
N VAL A 423 11.53 10.66 27.54
CA VAL A 423 10.41 11.15 26.71
C VAL A 423 9.42 10.03 26.43
N PHE A 424 8.16 10.37 26.23
CA PHE A 424 7.17 9.44 25.70
C PHE A 424 7.10 9.62 24.19
N VAL A 425 7.20 8.53 23.43
CA VAL A 425 7.20 8.50 21.98
C VAL A 425 5.89 7.86 21.49
N ASP A 426 5.19 8.55 20.61
CA ASP A 426 3.94 8.12 19.98
C ASP A 426 4.07 8.35 18.47
N GLY A 427 4.41 7.29 17.73
CA GLY A 427 4.61 7.38 16.29
C GLY A 427 5.78 8.27 15.87
N ASP A 428 5.45 9.40 15.26
CA ASP A 428 6.35 10.41 14.71
C ASP A 428 6.51 11.63 15.62
N ARG A 429 6.14 11.51 16.89
CA ARG A 429 6.26 12.59 17.86
C ARG A 429 6.68 12.10 19.23
N TYR A 430 7.26 12.99 20.02
CA TYR A 430 7.59 12.72 21.40
C TYR A 430 7.31 13.90 22.32
N THR A 431 7.16 13.64 23.61
CA THR A 431 6.84 14.66 24.62
C THR A 431 7.50 14.35 25.97
N THR A 432 7.69 15.37 26.79
CA THR A 432 8.13 15.24 28.20
C THR A 432 7.00 15.39 29.20
N ASN A 433 5.82 15.83 28.77
CA ASN A 433 4.73 16.21 29.67
C ASN A 433 3.33 15.84 29.17
N GLY A 434 3.19 15.28 27.96
CA GLY A 434 1.91 14.91 27.35
C GLY A 434 1.18 16.06 26.66
N VAL A 435 1.70 17.29 26.74
CA VAL A 435 1.08 18.51 26.17
C VAL A 435 1.91 19.03 25.01
N ASP A 436 3.22 19.23 25.24
CA ASP A 436 4.12 19.77 24.24
C ASP A 436 4.76 18.63 23.46
N TRP A 437 4.36 18.50 22.20
CA TRP A 437 4.82 17.44 21.30
C TRP A 437 5.85 17.99 20.31
N LYS A 438 6.94 17.26 20.16
CA LYS A 438 7.99 17.52 19.17
C LYS A 438 7.93 16.46 18.07
N THR A 439 7.95 16.89 16.83
CA THR A 439 7.90 16.00 15.66
C THR A 439 9.26 15.36 15.40
N ILE A 440 9.22 14.10 14.98
CA ILE A 440 10.32 13.27 14.52
C ILE A 440 10.14 13.12 13.01
N PRO A 441 11.14 13.51 12.19
CA PRO A 441 11.06 13.32 10.75
C PRO A 441 10.82 11.86 10.37
N LYS A 442 9.90 11.64 9.43
CA LYS A 442 9.54 10.32 8.90
C LYS A 442 9.18 10.37 7.42
N LYS A 443 9.09 9.21 6.79
CA LYS A 443 8.58 9.07 5.43
C LYS A 443 7.04 9.15 5.41
N PRO A 444 6.42 9.53 4.27
CA PRO A 444 4.96 9.65 4.18
C PRO A 444 4.19 8.36 4.51
N TYR A 445 4.73 7.21 4.10
CA TYR A 445 4.15 5.89 4.36
C TYR A 445 4.40 5.38 5.79
N GLU A 446 5.25 6.03 6.58
CA GLU A 446 5.53 5.64 7.96
C GLU A 446 4.50 6.23 8.92
N TYR A 447 4.15 5.49 9.97
CA TYR A 447 3.56 6.08 11.16
C TYR A 447 4.65 6.51 12.15
N SER A 448 5.69 5.69 12.31
CA SER A 448 6.88 6.00 13.11
C SER A 448 8.13 5.73 12.28
N PRO A 449 9.19 6.55 12.40
CA PRO A 449 10.49 6.25 11.80
C PRO A 449 11.20 5.07 12.48
N TYR A 450 10.70 4.61 13.63
CA TYR A 450 11.21 3.44 14.36
C TYR A 450 10.31 2.21 14.24
N GLY A 451 9.10 2.38 13.70
CA GLY A 451 8.10 1.32 13.52
C GLY A 451 8.22 0.69 12.14
N SER A 452 7.94 -0.61 12.04
CA SER A 452 7.92 -1.28 10.74
C SER A 452 6.73 -0.83 9.90
N VAL A 453 6.96 -0.66 8.61
CA VAL A 453 5.92 -0.56 7.59
C VAL A 453 6.05 -1.77 6.69
N PHE A 454 4.94 -2.44 6.40
CA PHE A 454 4.89 -3.56 5.48
C PHE A 454 4.01 -3.21 4.31
N LYS A 455 4.49 -3.50 3.09
CA LYS A 455 3.61 -3.63 1.94
C LYS A 455 2.96 -5.01 1.97
N PHE A 456 1.70 -5.08 1.53
CA PHE A 456 1.06 -6.36 1.29
C PHE A 456 1.34 -6.80 -0.14
N ASP A 457 1.99 -7.95 -0.26
CA ASP A 457 2.42 -8.53 -1.56
C ASP A 457 2.03 -10.01 -1.72
N HIS A 458 1.24 -10.54 -0.78
CA HIS A 458 0.74 -11.92 -0.76
C HIS A 458 -0.75 -11.94 -0.43
N ASP A 459 -1.40 -13.10 -0.57
CA ASP A 459 -2.84 -13.28 -0.48
C ASP A 459 -3.57 -12.53 -1.61
N ILE A 460 -3.04 -12.69 -2.81
CA ILE A 460 -3.54 -12.08 -4.04
C ILE A 460 -4.89 -12.71 -4.42
N CYS A 461 -5.90 -11.88 -4.63
CA CYS A 461 -7.21 -12.33 -5.12
C CYS A 461 -7.27 -12.40 -6.65
N PRO A 462 -8.11 -13.29 -7.22
CA PRO A 462 -8.32 -13.32 -8.67
C PRO A 462 -8.95 -12.01 -9.17
N GLY A 463 -8.77 -11.70 -10.46
CA GLY A 463 -9.25 -10.45 -11.07
C GLY A 463 -10.76 -10.19 -10.89
N LYS A 464 -11.59 -11.23 -10.87
CA LYS A 464 -13.04 -11.10 -10.61
C LYS A 464 -13.39 -10.58 -9.21
N ASN A 465 -12.46 -10.68 -8.25
CA ASN A 465 -12.63 -10.21 -6.88
C ASN A 465 -11.79 -8.95 -6.58
N ALA A 466 -11.04 -8.45 -7.57
CA ALA A 466 -10.22 -7.25 -7.43
C ALA A 466 -11.10 -5.99 -7.42
N LEU A 467 -10.59 -4.91 -6.85
CA LEU A 467 -11.25 -3.60 -6.92
C LEU A 467 -11.33 -3.12 -8.38
N GLY A 468 -12.48 -2.60 -8.77
CA GLY A 468 -12.76 -2.15 -10.14
C GLY A 468 -13.37 -3.24 -11.02
N ALA A 469 -13.47 -4.49 -10.54
CA ALA A 469 -14.10 -5.57 -11.28
C ALA A 469 -15.60 -5.35 -11.52
N GLN A 470 -16.27 -4.56 -10.67
CA GLN A 470 -17.68 -4.18 -10.86
C GLN A 470 -17.84 -2.78 -11.48
N GLY A 471 -16.73 -2.17 -11.94
CA GLY A 471 -16.70 -0.86 -12.57
C GLY A 471 -16.20 0.26 -11.65
N CYS A 472 -16.28 1.50 -12.12
CA CYS A 472 -15.65 2.65 -11.47
C CYS A 472 -16.18 2.92 -10.05
N THR A 473 -17.43 2.57 -9.77
CA THR A 473 -18.08 2.84 -8.48
C THR A 473 -17.52 2.01 -7.32
N ASP A 474 -16.80 0.92 -7.60
CA ASP A 474 -16.04 0.14 -6.60
C ASP A 474 -15.06 1.01 -5.82
N CYS A 475 -14.42 1.96 -6.51
CA CYS A 475 -13.42 2.85 -5.93
C CYS A 475 -13.94 4.28 -5.79
N HIS A 476 -14.76 4.76 -6.73
CA HIS A 476 -15.12 6.16 -6.85
C HIS A 476 -16.50 6.52 -6.29
N SER A 477 -17.31 5.58 -5.80
CA SER A 477 -18.57 5.95 -5.14
C SER A 477 -18.31 6.60 -3.77
N SER A 478 -19.24 7.43 -3.30
CA SER A 478 -19.17 8.02 -1.94
C SER A 478 -19.22 6.98 -0.82
N LYS A 479 -19.65 5.75 -1.12
CA LYS A 479 -19.69 4.60 -0.20
C LYS A 479 -18.46 3.69 -0.32
N SER A 480 -17.52 4.01 -1.21
CA SER A 480 -16.32 3.21 -1.44
C SER A 480 -15.35 3.27 -0.27
N ASP A 481 -14.86 2.11 0.14
CA ASP A 481 -13.78 1.99 1.13
C ASP A 481 -12.42 2.51 0.62
N PHE A 482 -12.26 2.71 -0.70
CA PHE A 482 -10.98 3.11 -1.27
C PHE A 482 -10.54 4.50 -0.81
N PHE A 483 -11.42 5.49 -0.95
CA PHE A 483 -11.15 6.88 -0.59
C PHE A 483 -11.84 7.30 0.72
N PHE A 484 -13.07 6.86 0.95
CA PHE A 484 -13.92 7.43 2.00
C PHE A 484 -13.85 6.69 3.33
N ARG A 485 -13.24 5.50 3.38
CA ARG A 485 -13.03 4.78 4.64
C ARG A 485 -12.19 5.60 5.61
N LYS A 486 -12.59 5.55 6.89
CA LYS A 486 -11.78 6.04 8.00
C LYS A 486 -10.61 5.10 8.28
N ILE A 487 -9.40 5.63 8.27
CA ILE A 487 -8.18 4.95 8.67
C ILE A 487 -7.65 5.56 9.97
N MET A 488 -6.95 4.77 10.77
CA MET A 488 -6.34 5.26 11.99
C MET A 488 -5.12 6.13 11.66
N VAL A 489 -5.03 7.30 12.28
CA VAL A 489 -3.85 8.17 12.22
C VAL A 489 -3.12 8.24 13.54
N ARG A 490 -3.82 8.01 14.66
CA ARG A 490 -3.22 7.86 15.98
C ARG A 490 -3.97 6.82 16.81
N PRO A 491 -3.25 5.99 17.58
CA PRO A 491 -3.83 4.98 18.47
C PRO A 491 -4.91 5.47 19.41
N PHE A 492 -4.65 6.58 20.13
CA PHE A 492 -5.49 7.02 21.23
C PHE A 492 -5.59 8.54 21.32
N ASP A 493 -6.79 9.03 21.57
CA ASP A 493 -7.08 10.38 22.07
C ASP A 493 -7.14 10.38 23.61
N LYS A 494 -7.61 11.48 24.20
CA LYS A 494 -7.74 11.65 25.66
C LYS A 494 -8.74 10.67 26.31
N ASP A 495 -9.61 10.05 25.53
CA ASP A 495 -10.65 9.12 25.98
C ASP A 495 -10.32 7.67 25.59
N GLY A 496 -9.07 7.39 25.18
CA GLY A 496 -8.62 6.06 24.78
C GLY A 496 -9.18 5.61 23.43
N LYS A 497 -9.68 6.51 22.58
CA LYS A 497 -10.28 6.17 21.28
C LYS A 497 -9.33 6.44 20.11
N PRO A 498 -9.40 5.64 19.03
CA PRO A 498 -8.59 5.88 17.84
C PRO A 498 -8.94 7.21 17.18
N VAL A 499 -7.91 7.99 16.87
CA VAL A 499 -8.06 9.15 16.01
C VAL A 499 -8.00 8.68 14.57
N THR A 500 -9.02 9.02 13.79
CA THR A 500 -9.15 8.57 12.40
C THR A 500 -9.29 9.73 11.43
N GLU A 501 -8.85 9.52 10.19
CA GLU A 501 -9.10 10.42 9.05
C GLU A 501 -9.58 9.62 7.83
N SER A 502 -10.10 10.27 6.79
CA SER A 502 -10.43 9.57 5.54
C SER A 502 -9.17 9.16 4.80
N ASN A 503 -9.18 7.98 4.17
CA ASN A 503 -8.05 7.51 3.37
C ASN A 503 -7.71 8.47 2.22
N ALA A 504 -8.72 9.19 1.69
CA ALA A 504 -8.57 10.30 0.75
C ALA A 504 -7.66 11.41 1.27
N HIS A 505 -7.90 11.90 2.48
CA HIS A 505 -7.10 12.96 3.09
C HIS A 505 -5.66 12.47 3.31
N PHE A 506 -5.51 11.23 3.77
CA PHE A 506 -4.20 10.59 3.93
C PHE A 506 -3.41 10.47 2.61
N LEU A 507 -4.11 10.23 1.50
CA LEU A 507 -3.53 10.20 0.16
C LEU A 507 -3.29 11.59 -0.45
N GLY A 508 -3.68 12.67 0.23
CA GLY A 508 -3.52 14.05 -0.23
C GLY A 508 -4.59 14.54 -1.21
N TYR A 509 -5.77 13.91 -1.23
CA TYR A 509 -6.89 14.31 -2.09
C TYR A 509 -7.89 15.23 -1.37
N SER A 510 -8.38 16.24 -2.10
CA SER A 510 -9.43 17.14 -1.64
C SER A 510 -10.77 16.40 -1.48
N PRO A 511 -11.43 16.50 -0.32
CA PRO A 511 -12.77 15.95 -0.12
C PRO A 511 -13.78 16.47 -1.14
N ALA A 512 -13.70 17.75 -1.51
CA ALA A 512 -14.63 18.38 -2.45
C ALA A 512 -14.47 17.82 -3.87
N ALA A 513 -13.23 17.71 -4.36
CA ALA A 513 -12.94 17.14 -5.67
C ALA A 513 -13.41 15.68 -5.78
N LEU A 514 -13.15 14.88 -4.74
CA LEU A 514 -13.60 13.48 -4.69
C LEU A 514 -15.12 13.36 -4.62
N SER A 515 -15.79 14.25 -3.88
CA SER A 515 -17.26 14.24 -3.76
C SER A 515 -17.91 14.59 -5.10
N LEU A 516 -17.36 15.57 -5.82
CA LEU A 516 -17.81 15.92 -7.16
C LEU A 516 -17.64 14.75 -8.13
N MET A 517 -16.47 14.10 -8.14
CA MET A 517 -16.24 12.91 -8.96
C MET A 517 -17.17 11.76 -8.59
N ALA A 518 -17.38 11.51 -7.29
CA ALA A 518 -18.28 10.46 -6.82
C ALA A 518 -19.72 10.68 -7.28
N PHE A 519 -20.19 11.93 -7.24
CA PHE A 519 -21.49 12.33 -7.77
C PHE A 519 -21.54 12.21 -9.30
N GLN A 520 -20.48 12.63 -9.99
CA GLN A 520 -20.39 12.59 -11.43
C GLN A 520 -20.43 11.15 -11.98
N LEU A 521 -19.65 10.23 -11.40
CA LEU A 521 -19.64 8.82 -11.80
C LEU A 521 -20.85 8.03 -11.30
N GLY A 522 -21.31 8.29 -10.07
CA GLY A 522 -22.40 7.55 -9.45
C GLY A 522 -23.79 7.97 -9.92
N THR A 523 -23.98 9.25 -10.23
CA THR A 523 -25.29 9.83 -10.54
C THR A 523 -25.32 10.46 -11.93
N LEU A 524 -24.48 11.47 -12.20
CA LEU A 524 -24.59 12.27 -13.43
C LEU A 524 -24.29 11.47 -14.70
N LYS A 525 -23.38 10.50 -14.66
CA LYS A 525 -23.09 9.62 -15.80
C LYS A 525 -24.36 8.93 -16.30
N SER A 526 -25.13 8.33 -15.39
CA SER A 526 -26.38 7.65 -15.73
C SER A 526 -27.44 8.63 -16.23
N LEU A 527 -27.61 9.76 -15.51
CA LEU A 527 -28.56 10.80 -15.90
C LEU A 527 -28.21 11.44 -17.25
N GLY A 528 -26.94 11.58 -17.59
CA GLY A 528 -26.47 12.13 -18.87
C GLY A 528 -26.92 11.30 -20.06
N TYR A 529 -26.92 9.97 -19.96
CA TYR A 529 -27.44 9.10 -21.01
C TYR A 529 -28.95 9.22 -21.16
N TRP A 530 -29.68 9.25 -20.04
CA TRP A 530 -31.11 9.49 -20.07
C TRP A 530 -31.44 10.87 -20.66
N ALA A 531 -30.67 11.90 -20.32
CA ALA A 531 -30.82 13.24 -20.88
C ALA A 531 -30.59 13.27 -22.39
N LEU A 532 -29.54 12.62 -22.90
CA LEU A 532 -29.30 12.48 -24.35
C LEU A 532 -30.48 11.79 -25.05
N PHE A 533 -30.99 10.71 -24.47
CA PHE A 533 -32.15 9.99 -25.00
C PHE A 533 -33.42 10.86 -25.00
N ILE A 534 -33.68 11.57 -23.90
CA ILE A 534 -34.81 12.50 -23.78
C ILE A 534 -34.72 13.60 -24.82
N VAL A 535 -33.54 14.18 -25.07
CA VAL A 535 -33.36 15.19 -26.12
C VAL A 535 -33.76 14.62 -27.48
N ILE A 536 -33.33 13.40 -27.84
CA ILE A 536 -33.75 12.76 -29.10
C ILE A 536 -35.28 12.63 -29.18
N VAL A 537 -35.91 12.15 -28.11
CA VAL A 537 -37.38 12.00 -28.05
C VAL A 537 -38.09 13.35 -28.20
N LEU A 538 -37.60 14.40 -27.52
CA LEU A 538 -38.17 15.75 -27.63
C LEU A 538 -38.03 16.31 -29.05
N LEU A 539 -36.90 16.09 -29.71
CA LEU A 539 -36.68 16.50 -31.10
C LEU A 539 -37.61 15.75 -32.06
N MET A 540 -37.82 14.44 -31.85
CA MET A 540 -38.79 13.65 -32.62
C MET A 540 -40.22 14.15 -32.40
N LEU A 541 -40.63 14.39 -31.16
CA LEU A 541 -41.95 14.93 -30.83
C LEU A 541 -42.16 16.32 -31.46
N HIS A 542 -41.16 17.20 -31.37
CA HIS A 542 -41.21 18.50 -32.03
C HIS A 542 -41.40 18.35 -33.54
N TYR A 543 -40.68 17.43 -34.19
CA TYR A 543 -40.82 17.17 -35.62
C TYR A 543 -42.23 16.72 -36.00
N VAL A 544 -42.82 15.82 -35.20
CA VAL A 544 -44.17 15.28 -35.46
C VAL A 544 -45.26 16.31 -35.19
N MET A 545 -45.13 17.11 -34.13
CA MET A 545 -46.16 18.08 -33.74
C MET A 545 -46.18 19.34 -34.61
N TYR A 546 -45.00 19.86 -34.98
CA TYR A 546 -44.88 21.16 -35.65
C TYR A 546 -44.47 21.05 -37.12
N GLY A 547 -43.83 19.94 -37.52
CA GLY A 547 -43.35 19.74 -38.89
C GLY A 547 -42.18 20.65 -39.28
N PRO A 548 -41.55 20.39 -40.45
CA PRO A 548 -40.49 21.25 -40.98
C PRO A 548 -41.08 22.53 -41.59
N LYS A 549 -40.48 23.69 -41.29
CA LYS A 549 -40.78 24.94 -42.00
C LYS A 549 -40.03 24.93 -43.33
N ARG A 550 -40.75 24.63 -44.41
CA ARG A 550 -40.25 24.65 -45.80
C ARG A 550 -40.89 25.80 -46.56
N ALA A 551 -40.19 26.31 -47.58
CA ALA A 551 -40.80 27.18 -48.57
C ALA A 551 -41.95 26.45 -49.29
N GLU A 552 -43.00 27.18 -49.70
CA GLU A 552 -44.14 26.58 -50.37
C GLU A 552 -43.73 26.07 -51.77
N PRO A 553 -44.26 24.91 -52.22
CA PRO A 553 -43.96 24.41 -53.56
C PRO A 553 -44.45 25.39 -54.63
N GLY A 554 -43.54 26.10 -55.29
CA GLY A 554 -43.86 27.02 -56.40
C GLY A 554 -43.22 28.41 -56.29
N ASP A 555 -42.63 28.78 -55.15
CA ASP A 555 -41.94 30.06 -55.01
C ASP A 555 -40.67 30.13 -55.88
N PRO A 556 -40.40 31.25 -56.59
CA PRO A 556 -39.13 31.46 -57.28
C PRO A 556 -37.98 31.49 -56.25
N VAL A 557 -37.13 30.47 -56.26
CA VAL A 557 -35.99 30.40 -55.34
C VAL A 557 -34.83 31.23 -55.91
N GLU A 558 -34.82 32.53 -55.61
CA GLU A 558 -33.66 33.37 -55.87
C GLU A 558 -32.59 33.10 -54.79
N THR A 559 -31.49 32.44 -55.16
CA THR A 559 -30.45 32.04 -54.19
C THR A 559 -29.46 33.18 -53.95
N VAL A 560 -29.37 33.64 -52.70
CA VAL A 560 -28.34 34.60 -52.24
C VAL A 560 -27.23 33.90 -51.47
N SER A 561 -25.98 34.32 -51.69
CA SER A 561 -24.81 33.78 -50.98
C SER A 561 -24.76 34.25 -49.52
N ARG A 562 -25.44 33.53 -48.61
CA ARG A 562 -25.44 33.82 -47.16
C ARG A 562 -24.07 33.61 -46.48
N PHE A 563 -23.31 32.61 -46.91
CA PHE A 563 -22.00 32.25 -46.35
C PHE A 563 -20.95 32.07 -47.45
N ARG A 564 -19.77 32.67 -47.27
CA ARG A 564 -18.64 32.50 -48.19
C ARG A 564 -18.07 31.08 -48.10
N THR A 565 -17.39 30.62 -49.15
CA THR A 565 -16.83 29.26 -49.21
C THR A 565 -15.87 28.94 -48.06
N TRP A 566 -15.00 29.87 -47.68
CA TRP A 566 -14.06 29.66 -46.58
C TRP A 566 -14.75 29.57 -45.21
N GLU A 567 -15.83 30.33 -44.98
CA GLU A 567 -16.64 30.23 -43.74
C GLU A 567 -17.27 28.84 -43.63
N ARG A 568 -17.78 28.31 -44.77
CA ARG A 568 -18.33 26.95 -44.84
C ARG A 568 -17.25 25.91 -44.55
N ILE A 569 -16.06 26.02 -45.15
CA ILE A 569 -14.96 25.06 -44.92
C ILE A 569 -14.57 25.04 -43.43
N ILE A 570 -14.39 26.21 -42.80
CA ILE A 570 -14.03 26.29 -41.39
C ILE A 570 -15.14 25.69 -40.52
N HIS A 571 -16.42 26.01 -40.78
CA HIS A 571 -17.53 25.40 -40.05
C HIS A 571 -17.65 23.88 -40.25
N TYR A 572 -17.49 23.37 -41.48
CA TYR A 572 -17.47 21.93 -41.73
C TYR A 572 -16.31 21.24 -41.02
N SER A 573 -15.14 21.88 -40.95
CA SER A 573 -14.03 21.35 -40.17
C SER A 573 -14.33 21.33 -38.67
N LEU A 574 -15.06 22.34 -38.14
CA LEU A 574 -15.55 22.31 -36.76
C LEU A 574 -16.47 21.12 -36.50
N LEU A 575 -17.40 20.84 -37.41
CA LEU A 575 -18.31 19.70 -37.32
C LEU A 575 -17.54 18.38 -37.22
N VAL A 576 -16.59 18.14 -38.14
CA VAL A 576 -15.78 16.91 -38.15
C VAL A 576 -14.98 16.78 -36.84
N LEU A 577 -14.30 17.85 -36.41
CA LEU A 577 -13.52 17.85 -35.18
C LEU A 577 -14.41 17.61 -33.95
N PHE A 578 -15.57 18.26 -33.88
CA PHE A 578 -16.54 18.06 -32.80
C PHE A 578 -17.07 16.63 -32.74
N THR A 579 -17.45 16.05 -33.89
CA THR A 579 -17.93 14.66 -33.95
C THR A 579 -16.86 13.70 -33.47
N MET A 580 -15.60 13.88 -33.90
CA MET A 580 -14.48 13.09 -33.41
C MET A 580 -14.27 13.25 -31.89
N GLN A 581 -14.35 14.48 -31.35
CA GLN A 581 -14.27 14.74 -29.91
C GLN A 581 -15.38 14.06 -29.13
N ALA A 582 -16.64 14.19 -29.58
CA ALA A 582 -17.80 13.61 -28.93
C ALA A 582 -17.70 12.07 -28.90
N ILE A 583 -17.35 11.45 -30.03
CA ILE A 583 -17.17 9.99 -30.11
C ILE A 583 -16.03 9.55 -29.20
N THR A 584 -14.84 10.14 -29.33
CA THR A 584 -13.67 9.72 -28.54
C THR A 584 -13.88 9.94 -27.03
N GLY A 585 -14.54 11.03 -26.62
CA GLY A 585 -14.90 11.29 -25.24
C GLY A 585 -15.90 10.27 -24.68
N LEU A 586 -16.99 9.99 -25.41
CA LEU A 586 -17.97 8.98 -25.02
C LEU A 586 -17.35 7.58 -24.94
N PHE A 587 -16.49 7.19 -25.89
CA PHE A 587 -15.83 5.88 -25.88
C PHE A 587 -14.89 5.72 -24.69
N THR A 588 -14.11 6.75 -24.35
CA THR A 588 -13.20 6.77 -23.20
C THR A 588 -13.95 6.63 -21.87
N PHE A 589 -15.18 7.17 -21.81
CA PHE A 589 -15.95 7.25 -20.57
C PHE A 589 -16.92 6.06 -20.33
N SER A 590 -17.27 5.27 -21.36
CA SER A 590 -18.57 4.56 -21.35
C SER A 590 -18.53 3.09 -21.75
N ILE A 591 -17.52 2.65 -22.50
CA ILE A 591 -17.51 1.29 -23.06
C ILE A 591 -16.66 0.37 -22.20
N HIS A 592 -17.32 -0.28 -21.24
CA HIS A 592 -16.69 -1.20 -20.28
C HIS A 592 -16.09 -2.46 -20.93
N SER A 593 -16.41 -2.76 -22.18
CA SER A 593 -15.88 -3.91 -22.93
C SER A 593 -14.54 -3.63 -23.63
N LEU A 594 -14.13 -2.37 -23.78
CA LEU A 594 -12.86 -2.03 -24.40
C LEU A 594 -11.68 -2.40 -23.48
N SER A 595 -10.60 -2.92 -24.06
CA SER A 595 -9.35 -3.11 -23.32
C SER A 595 -8.77 -1.76 -22.89
N SER A 596 -7.94 -1.78 -21.84
CA SER A 596 -7.26 -0.56 -21.39
C SER A 596 -6.43 0.10 -22.50
N ASP A 597 -5.78 -0.69 -23.35
CA ASP A 597 -5.00 -0.20 -24.48
C ASP A 597 -5.86 0.54 -25.51
N ALA A 598 -7.06 0.04 -25.80
CA ALA A 598 -8.00 0.70 -26.71
C ALA A 598 -8.44 2.06 -26.14
N ILE A 599 -8.79 2.10 -24.84
CA ILE A 599 -9.11 3.35 -24.12
C ILE A 599 -7.93 4.33 -24.21
N GLY A 600 -6.70 3.87 -24.03
CA GLY A 600 -5.49 4.68 -24.16
C GLY A 600 -5.32 5.30 -25.55
N ARG A 601 -5.61 4.55 -26.62
CA ARG A 601 -5.57 5.04 -28.00
C ARG A 601 -6.64 6.10 -28.26
N PHE A 602 -7.88 5.86 -27.84
CA PHE A 602 -8.96 6.86 -27.97
C PHE A 602 -8.63 8.15 -27.23
N ASN A 603 -8.10 8.06 -26.01
CA ASN A 603 -7.70 9.24 -25.24
C ASN A 603 -6.57 10.02 -25.94
N THR A 604 -5.65 9.33 -26.59
CA THR A 604 -4.57 9.97 -27.38
C THR A 604 -5.15 10.75 -28.57
N VAL A 605 -6.08 10.16 -29.32
CA VAL A 605 -6.78 10.85 -30.42
C VAL A 605 -7.59 12.04 -29.88
N HIS A 606 -8.27 11.86 -28.75
CA HIS A 606 -9.05 12.91 -28.11
C HIS A 606 -8.18 14.13 -27.79
N HIS A 607 -6.97 13.94 -27.23
CA HIS A 607 -6.07 15.05 -26.95
C HIS A 607 -5.64 15.80 -28.22
N TYR A 608 -5.13 15.10 -29.24
CA TYR A 608 -4.66 15.75 -30.47
C TYR A 608 -5.77 16.49 -31.22
N VAL A 609 -6.93 15.86 -31.38
CA VAL A 609 -8.09 16.48 -32.03
C VAL A 609 -8.63 17.63 -31.18
N GLY A 610 -8.49 17.58 -29.85
CA GLY A 610 -8.94 18.63 -28.94
C GLY A 610 -8.18 19.94 -29.14
N PHE A 611 -6.86 19.87 -29.39
CA PHE A 611 -6.07 21.06 -29.75
C PHE A 611 -6.55 21.68 -31.07
N LEU A 612 -6.86 20.85 -32.08
CA LEU A 612 -7.39 21.33 -33.36
C LEU A 612 -8.78 21.94 -33.19
N PHE A 613 -9.64 21.32 -32.38
CA PHE A 613 -10.98 21.82 -32.05
C PHE A 613 -10.92 23.20 -31.37
N LEU A 614 -9.98 23.42 -30.44
CA LEU A 614 -9.75 24.71 -29.80
C LEU A 614 -9.37 25.80 -30.80
N ILE A 615 -8.45 25.51 -31.72
CA ILE A 615 -8.08 26.49 -32.75
C ILE A 615 -9.31 26.80 -33.63
N ASN A 616 -10.07 25.76 -33.98
CA ASN A 616 -11.23 25.89 -34.85
C ASN A 616 -12.37 26.71 -34.25
N ILE A 617 -12.69 26.50 -32.97
CA ILE A 617 -13.77 27.24 -32.31
C ILE A 617 -13.45 28.73 -32.21
N VAL A 618 -12.18 29.10 -32.01
CA VAL A 618 -11.72 30.50 -32.03
C VAL A 618 -11.83 31.09 -33.43
N MET A 619 -11.48 30.33 -34.47
CA MET A 619 -11.65 30.78 -35.86
C MET A 619 -13.13 31.02 -36.18
N VAL A 620 -14.02 30.06 -35.93
CA VAL A 620 -15.47 30.22 -36.19
C VAL A 620 -16.04 31.42 -35.43
N PHE A 621 -15.68 31.58 -34.16
CA PHE A 621 -16.15 32.72 -33.37
C PHE A 621 -15.64 34.05 -33.95
N GLY A 622 -14.37 34.16 -34.30
CA GLY A 622 -13.80 35.38 -34.90
C GLY A 622 -14.46 35.80 -36.21
N ILE A 623 -14.94 34.83 -36.99
CA ILE A 623 -15.62 35.07 -38.28
C ILE A 623 -17.02 35.64 -38.09
N TRP A 624 -17.77 35.11 -37.12
CA TRP A 624 -19.21 35.40 -36.98
C TRP A 624 -19.56 36.30 -35.79
N VAL A 625 -18.62 36.59 -34.87
CA VAL A 625 -18.89 37.38 -33.64
C VAL A 625 -19.49 38.75 -33.94
N ARG A 626 -19.00 39.43 -35.00
CA ARG A 626 -19.49 40.75 -35.37
C ARG A 626 -20.97 40.74 -35.74
N ASP A 627 -21.42 39.66 -36.38
CA ASP A 627 -22.81 39.50 -36.81
C ASP A 627 -23.69 38.89 -35.70
N ALA A 628 -23.09 38.55 -34.55
CA ALA A 628 -23.73 37.88 -33.43
C ALA A 628 -23.97 38.79 -32.21
N PHE A 629 -23.77 40.10 -32.33
CA PHE A 629 -24.20 41.05 -31.31
C PHE A 629 -25.73 41.15 -31.27
N PHE A 630 -26.27 41.24 -30.06
CA PHE A 630 -27.71 41.38 -29.85
C PHE A 630 -28.16 42.80 -30.16
N GLU A 631 -29.23 42.89 -30.93
CA GLU A 631 -29.90 44.12 -31.34
C GLU A 631 -31.28 44.20 -30.69
N LYS A 632 -31.93 45.37 -30.72
CA LYS A 632 -33.23 45.57 -30.06
C LYS A 632 -34.31 44.60 -30.54
N PHE A 633 -34.31 44.25 -31.83
CA PHE A 633 -35.28 43.35 -32.44
C PHE A 633 -35.11 41.88 -32.01
N ASP A 634 -33.95 41.49 -31.48
CA ASP A 634 -33.73 40.11 -31.01
C ASP A 634 -34.59 39.78 -29.79
N TRP A 635 -34.96 40.78 -28.98
CA TRP A 635 -35.87 40.60 -27.85
C TRP A 635 -37.28 40.19 -28.30
N GLU A 636 -37.77 40.76 -29.39
CA GLU A 636 -39.06 40.36 -29.97
C GLU A 636 -39.02 38.89 -30.39
N TRP A 637 -37.95 38.48 -31.09
CA TRP A 637 -37.73 37.09 -31.48
C TRP A 637 -37.70 36.14 -30.27
N LEU A 638 -37.01 36.52 -29.18
CA LEU A 638 -36.88 35.71 -27.96
C LEU A 638 -38.23 35.52 -27.23
N THR A 639 -39.05 36.57 -27.13
CA THR A 639 -40.38 36.46 -26.48
C THR A 639 -41.32 35.50 -27.22
N LYS A 640 -41.08 35.26 -28.51
CA LYS A 640 -41.84 34.31 -29.35
C LYS A 640 -41.13 32.97 -29.54
N VAL A 641 -39.99 32.75 -28.86
CA VAL A 641 -39.20 31.51 -28.90
C VAL A 641 -38.85 31.12 -30.35
N GLY A 642 -38.55 32.10 -31.20
CA GLY A 642 -38.25 31.89 -32.62
C GLY A 642 -39.38 31.28 -33.45
N GLY A 643 -40.59 31.25 -32.91
CA GLY A 643 -41.74 30.59 -33.51
C GLY A 643 -41.59 29.09 -33.70
N TYR A 644 -40.64 28.46 -32.99
CA TYR A 644 -40.45 27.00 -33.02
C TYR A 644 -41.63 26.24 -32.39
N LEU A 645 -42.45 26.91 -31.57
CA LEU A 645 -43.64 26.33 -30.93
C LEU A 645 -44.96 26.72 -31.63
N GLY A 646 -44.94 26.90 -32.96
CA GLY A 646 -46.15 27.08 -33.77
C GLY A 646 -46.60 28.53 -34.01
N TYR A 647 -45.77 29.53 -33.70
CA TYR A 647 -46.04 30.92 -34.11
C TYR A 647 -45.88 31.07 -35.63
N LYS A 648 -46.88 31.69 -36.27
CA LYS A 648 -46.99 31.84 -37.74
C LYS A 648 -46.65 33.23 -38.27
N GLY A 649 -46.33 34.20 -37.41
CA GLY A 649 -45.95 35.55 -37.84
C GLY A 649 -44.48 35.64 -38.27
N GLU A 650 -44.16 36.63 -39.09
CA GLU A 650 -42.77 36.98 -39.42
C GLU A 650 -42.05 37.49 -38.18
N LEU A 651 -40.84 36.99 -37.95
CA LEU A 651 -40.00 37.43 -36.84
C LEU A 651 -38.76 38.15 -37.38
N PRO A 652 -38.36 39.28 -36.78
CA PRO A 652 -37.20 40.02 -37.24
C PRO A 652 -35.94 39.19 -37.05
N ALA A 653 -35.14 39.07 -38.11
CA ALA A 653 -33.84 38.41 -38.09
C ALA A 653 -32.87 39.11 -39.05
N ALA A 654 -31.65 39.36 -38.58
CA ALA A 654 -30.55 39.79 -39.44
C ALA A 654 -29.84 38.57 -40.04
N ARG A 655 -28.55 38.68 -40.37
CA ARG A 655 -27.73 37.54 -40.82
C ARG A 655 -27.84 36.32 -39.89
N PHE A 656 -27.99 36.54 -38.59
CA PHE A 656 -28.33 35.52 -37.60
C PHE A 656 -29.55 35.96 -36.79
N ASN A 657 -30.44 35.01 -36.48
CA ASN A 657 -31.54 35.26 -35.55
C ASN A 657 -31.06 35.18 -34.08
N ALA A 658 -31.86 35.69 -33.13
CA ALA A 658 -31.47 35.74 -31.72
C ALA A 658 -31.08 34.38 -31.14
N GLY A 659 -31.72 33.29 -31.55
CA GLY A 659 -31.38 31.93 -31.15
C GLY A 659 -30.01 31.47 -31.66
N GLN A 660 -29.69 31.77 -32.92
CA GLN A 660 -28.37 31.50 -33.51
C GLN A 660 -27.27 32.34 -32.84
N LYS A 661 -27.55 33.60 -32.50
CA LYS A 661 -26.63 34.46 -31.74
C LYS A 661 -26.34 33.88 -30.36
N LEU A 662 -27.40 33.53 -29.61
CA LEU A 662 -27.28 32.90 -28.31
C LEU A 662 -26.49 31.59 -28.38
N TYR A 663 -26.77 30.76 -29.40
CA TYR A 663 -26.07 29.51 -29.62
C TYR A 663 -24.56 29.72 -29.86
N LEU A 664 -24.18 30.69 -30.70
CA LEU A 664 -22.76 31.00 -30.95
C LEU A 664 -22.02 31.37 -29.67
N TRP A 665 -22.61 32.25 -28.85
CA TRP A 665 -22.03 32.65 -27.57
C TRP A 665 -21.90 31.48 -26.59
N LEU A 666 -22.97 30.69 -26.42
CA LEU A 666 -22.96 29.54 -25.51
C LEU A 666 -21.95 28.48 -25.94
N VAL A 667 -21.89 28.14 -27.23
CA VAL A 667 -20.92 27.17 -27.76
C VAL A 667 -19.49 27.68 -27.60
N PHE A 668 -19.23 28.97 -27.86
CA PHE A 668 -17.90 29.54 -27.68
C PHE A 668 -17.44 29.46 -26.22
N PHE A 669 -18.24 29.93 -25.27
CA PHE A 669 -17.86 29.90 -23.85
C PHE A 669 -17.77 28.47 -23.31
N LEU A 670 -18.68 27.59 -23.70
CA LEU A 670 -18.65 26.18 -23.27
C LEU A 670 -17.46 25.44 -23.89
N GLY A 671 -17.14 25.70 -25.16
CA GLY A 671 -15.97 25.14 -25.82
C GLY A 671 -14.66 25.69 -25.26
N LEU A 672 -14.59 26.98 -24.91
CA LEU A 672 -13.44 27.55 -24.21
C LEU A 672 -13.28 26.94 -22.81
N PHE A 673 -14.38 26.73 -22.09
CA PHE A 673 -14.37 26.05 -20.79
C PHE A 673 -13.86 24.61 -20.91
N LEU A 674 -14.31 23.86 -21.92
CA LEU A 674 -13.81 22.52 -22.24
C LEU A 674 -12.31 22.54 -22.57
N ALA A 675 -11.87 23.51 -23.36
CA ALA A 675 -10.46 23.66 -23.70
C ALA A 675 -9.60 23.93 -22.46
N ILE A 676 -9.99 24.88 -21.62
CA ILE A 676 -9.25 25.21 -20.38
C ILE A 676 -9.21 23.99 -19.45
N THR A 677 -10.35 23.36 -19.21
CA THR A 677 -10.41 22.17 -18.33
C THR A 677 -9.64 20.98 -18.89
N GLY A 678 -9.66 20.77 -20.21
CA GLY A 678 -8.89 19.73 -20.89
C GLY A 678 -7.37 19.96 -20.80
N LEU A 679 -6.92 21.20 -21.00
CA LEU A 679 -5.51 21.57 -20.83
C LEU A 679 -5.05 21.35 -19.37
N ILE A 680 -5.87 21.74 -18.39
CA ILE A 680 -5.55 21.49 -16.98
C ILE A 680 -5.46 19.99 -16.68
N ASP A 681 -6.37 19.15 -17.20
CA ASP A 681 -6.30 17.70 -16.98
C ASP A 681 -5.05 17.05 -17.62
N ILE A 682 -4.60 17.56 -18.77
CA ILE A 682 -3.40 17.09 -19.46
C ILE A 682 -2.12 17.47 -18.69
N PHE A 683 -1.99 18.74 -18.27
CA PHE A 683 -0.73 19.29 -17.80
C PHE A 683 -0.58 19.40 -16.27
N SER A 684 -1.66 19.34 -15.49
CA SER A 684 -1.58 19.51 -14.05
C SER A 684 -0.92 18.29 -13.36
N SER A 685 -0.09 18.58 -12.35
CA SER A 685 0.43 17.56 -11.43
C SER A 685 -0.44 17.40 -10.17
N ASP A 686 -1.35 18.34 -9.91
CA ASP A 686 -2.25 18.31 -8.75
C ASP A 686 -3.40 17.33 -9.02
N GLY A 687 -3.39 16.20 -8.31
CA GLY A 687 -4.41 15.17 -8.43
C GLY A 687 -5.81 15.64 -8.06
N SER A 688 -5.96 16.52 -7.08
CA SER A 688 -7.27 17.05 -6.65
C SER A 688 -7.85 17.97 -7.70
N LEU A 689 -7.03 18.90 -8.23
CA LEU A 689 -7.45 19.79 -9.30
C LEU A 689 -7.88 18.99 -10.53
N ARG A 690 -7.10 17.99 -10.92
CA ARG A 690 -7.42 17.10 -12.05
C ARG A 690 -8.74 16.38 -11.90
N LEU A 691 -8.99 15.78 -10.73
CA LEU A 691 -10.27 15.08 -10.47
C LEU A 691 -11.47 16.04 -10.59
N ALA A 692 -11.33 17.26 -10.09
CA ALA A 692 -12.37 18.28 -10.19
C ALA A 692 -12.60 18.71 -11.66
N VAL A 693 -11.54 19.10 -12.38
CA VAL A 693 -11.70 19.56 -13.77
C VAL A 693 -12.14 18.45 -14.71
N HIS A 694 -11.72 17.19 -14.49
CA HIS A 694 -12.18 16.05 -15.29
C HIS A 694 -13.70 15.85 -15.13
N SER A 695 -14.21 16.00 -13.91
CA SER A 695 -15.65 15.93 -13.63
C SER A 695 -16.41 17.06 -14.32
N LEU A 696 -15.91 18.29 -14.21
CA LEU A 696 -16.51 19.48 -14.84
C LEU A 696 -16.45 19.42 -16.38
N HIS A 697 -15.33 18.98 -16.93
CA HIS A 697 -15.13 18.79 -18.36
C HIS A 697 -16.16 17.80 -18.91
N THR A 698 -16.36 16.68 -18.22
CA THR A 698 -17.37 15.68 -18.63
C THR A 698 -18.77 16.27 -18.63
N ILE A 699 -19.16 17.00 -17.58
CA ILE A 699 -20.49 17.64 -17.49
C ILE A 699 -20.69 18.63 -18.64
N ALA A 700 -19.72 19.51 -18.87
CA ALA A 700 -19.75 20.49 -19.96
C ALA A 700 -19.83 19.81 -21.34
N ALA A 701 -19.14 18.68 -21.53
CA ALA A 701 -19.14 17.94 -22.78
C ALA A 701 -20.53 17.36 -23.09
N PHE A 702 -21.22 16.78 -22.10
CA PHE A 702 -22.60 16.30 -22.28
C PHE A 702 -23.55 17.45 -22.66
N ILE A 703 -23.43 18.62 -22.01
CA ILE A 703 -24.24 19.80 -22.34
C ILE A 703 -23.98 20.22 -23.79
N LEU A 704 -22.71 20.32 -24.20
CA LEU A 704 -22.37 20.74 -25.56
C LEU A 704 -22.88 19.75 -26.61
N ILE A 705 -22.77 18.43 -26.36
CA ILE A 705 -23.31 17.39 -27.24
C ILE A 705 -24.82 17.56 -27.43
N MET A 706 -25.57 17.71 -26.34
CA MET A 706 -27.02 17.94 -26.42
C MET A 706 -27.36 19.21 -27.21
N MET A 707 -26.63 20.30 -26.98
CA MET A 707 -26.82 21.55 -27.73
C MET A 707 -26.53 21.39 -29.23
N VAL A 708 -25.45 20.71 -29.60
CA VAL A 708 -25.11 20.46 -31.01
C VAL A 708 -26.15 19.56 -31.68
N MET A 709 -26.73 18.59 -30.97
CA MET A 709 -27.84 17.79 -31.50
C MET A 709 -29.07 18.65 -31.83
N VAL A 710 -29.45 19.56 -30.93
CA VAL A 710 -30.54 20.52 -31.19
C VAL A 710 -30.21 21.42 -32.39
N HIS A 711 -28.99 21.94 -32.46
CA HIS A 711 -28.55 22.77 -33.59
C HIS A 711 -28.59 22.04 -34.93
N ALA A 712 -28.05 20.82 -34.98
CA ALA A 712 -28.06 19.98 -36.19
C ALA A 712 -29.50 19.65 -36.62
N TYR A 713 -30.38 19.32 -35.67
CA TYR A 713 -31.80 19.10 -35.94
C TYR A 713 -32.47 20.36 -36.52
N LEU A 714 -32.26 21.52 -35.90
CA LEU A 714 -32.89 22.76 -36.34
C LEU A 714 -32.45 23.20 -37.73
N GLY A 715 -31.17 23.02 -38.07
CA GLY A 715 -30.60 23.43 -39.36
C GLY A 715 -30.81 22.44 -40.51
N VAL A 716 -30.94 21.13 -40.22
CA VAL A 716 -31.06 20.10 -41.27
C VAL A 716 -32.50 19.64 -41.47
N LEU A 717 -33.27 19.51 -40.38
CA LEU A 717 -34.60 18.90 -40.42
C LEU A 717 -35.73 19.89 -40.19
N ALA A 718 -35.63 20.74 -39.16
CA ALA A 718 -36.74 21.63 -38.80
C ALA A 718 -36.87 22.85 -39.72
N ASN A 719 -35.76 23.44 -40.16
CA ASN A 719 -35.75 24.60 -41.06
C ASN A 719 -34.72 24.40 -42.19
N PRO A 720 -34.93 23.41 -43.07
CA PRO A 720 -33.98 23.13 -44.14
C PRO A 720 -33.91 24.31 -45.12
N GLY A 721 -32.71 24.82 -45.38
CA GLY A 721 -32.48 25.88 -46.37
C GLY A 721 -32.68 27.31 -45.86
N THR A 722 -33.01 27.50 -44.58
CA THR A 722 -32.85 28.80 -43.90
C THR A 722 -31.41 28.94 -43.43
#